data_AF-A0A2I0MUY6-F1
#
_entry.id   AF-A0A2I0MUY6-F1
#
_cell.length_a   1.000
_cell.length_b   1.000
_cell.length_c   1.000
_cell.angle_alpha   90.00
_cell.angle_beta   90.00
_cell.angle_gamma   90.00
#
_symmetry.space_group_name_H-M   'P 1'
#
loop_
_entity.id
_entity.type
_entity.pdbx_description
1 polymer ?
#
loop_
_entity_poly.entity_id
_entity_poly.type
_entity_poly.pdbx_seq_one_letter_code
_entity_poly.pdbx_strand_id
1 'polypeptide(L)'
;MAAIYSGIYPKLKSAKTSWEDKLKLAHFAWISHQCVIPNKEQVLLDWVSHALVSYYNKKPELEDEVVDKLWAYLDNVIHSRRLQNLLKSGKTIGLSFSVAQVINERLSEACSQKTQQNLGTVLSCSSGILSTPSLSIIYTAKCELLVDLLSKLSKLACQQLASDNTVGSEVFSVLQLTFAQYLLIQRQQTNPNRVFGQVTSHLLQPCLLLRHLLTVRSWTQADDNHVRQHLSKEIRNQIETLLQAGLFQPELFSSYKEELLPEQEFQEKKKGALKSLLLPVNTVQTRLASGFCEPAIHGAVVAGSVSLLYKLFLDSYCKAENHLVCFHMLSRLFGCLRLSGLQQEAREDTLSPADWSTELVALEQLLNLVLSSDIYNVASDRIRHKEIQFVFYRKLAQMLMSHSQASVPAWFRCLKLLVSLNHLIVEPDLDDLVASAWIDAEVSEPRTKKPQESLISTMFQTYSKLRQFPRLFEEVLTVICRPAADELRLPVFSAGLTAKLRECLLELPPNQILDILCLFVEKCQTLIVPAVEGSADMALKLLSVSSVLHAFLFNMRSLDDVTPSPVVLRTQSLLAKMQKGIIQPLMELLQAPRRQEEKPDLWLRKASDSALLLVYTWIEVDTLFGVSCSKYVSPAAEIAGAVSASAARHGGISAFLPGAEEQSWERVMELANSFTSTSKYCLELLTLQKMKMILMQTKADLQALQHAAAFIVESGRSSMSRRESEPWDGDITAISDLTYPTAHWHLVISNLTILLPYMSLKDVEYIANMLLETLVLAKAQEADTDTESSISIGKISLGLMQSSFLPEMKVLHCAFLTSLIHQFAKVLPSAARDSVDLPLQQLSAGNIPWHEEILAACRHVDLLEASSENKPLKNELSLSWKTLEKVAQCIILLVKNGCPVMLKESQLERFLGLLEIASLLKLDGLLPSDCTRCFLVLLSLLANTRASVSCSKPLLLKFLSTCCHLLRCLQAGQFLRCFMPAIFLRLS
;
A
#
# COMPACT_ATOMS: atom_id res chain seq x y z
N MET A 1 9.25 38.40 72.63
CA MET A 1 8.69 37.74 71.42
C MET A 1 7.23 37.26 71.56
N ALA A 2 6.68 37.01 72.75
CA ALA A 2 5.28 36.58 72.93
C ALA A 2 4.20 37.62 72.56
N ALA A 3 4.50 38.93 72.60
CA ALA A 3 3.54 40.00 72.32
C ALA A 3 3.21 40.20 70.82
N ILE A 4 4.10 39.79 69.91
CA ILE A 4 3.87 39.91 68.45
C ILE A 4 2.82 38.89 67.99
N TYR A 5 2.70 37.75 68.69
CA TYR A 5 1.84 36.62 68.34
C TYR A 5 0.55 36.50 69.17
N SER A 6 0.25 37.44 70.06
CA SER A 6 -1.06 37.53 70.73
C SER A 6 -2.09 38.24 69.83
N GLY A 7 -3.36 37.78 69.84
CA GLY A 7 -4.42 38.37 69.04
C GLY A 7 -4.30 38.14 67.52
N ILE A 8 -3.91 36.94 67.09
CA ILE A 8 -3.75 36.60 65.65
C ILE A 8 -5.05 36.81 64.88
N TYR A 9 -6.20 36.33 65.38
CA TYR A 9 -7.50 36.47 64.71
C TYR A 9 -7.90 37.95 64.44
N PRO A 10 -7.85 38.88 65.42
CA PRO A 10 -8.13 40.29 65.15
C PRO A 10 -7.05 40.96 64.28
N LYS A 11 -5.78 40.52 64.34
CA LYS A 11 -4.71 41.03 63.45
C LYS A 11 -4.91 40.61 61.99
N LEU A 12 -5.41 39.40 61.73
CA LEU A 12 -5.77 38.94 60.37
C LEU A 12 -6.94 39.74 59.76
N LYS A 13 -7.86 40.23 60.60
CA LYS A 13 -9.01 41.06 60.18
C LYS A 13 -8.73 42.57 60.15
N SER A 14 -7.65 43.03 60.78
CA SER A 14 -7.32 44.46 60.90
C SER A 14 -6.88 45.06 59.57
N ALA A 15 -7.41 46.23 59.22
CA ALA A 15 -6.93 47.02 58.08
C ALA A 15 -5.52 47.61 58.31
N LYS A 16 -5.07 47.71 59.57
CA LYS A 16 -3.78 48.32 59.95
C LYS A 16 -2.58 47.40 59.82
N THR A 17 -2.80 46.10 59.58
CA THR A 17 -1.72 45.11 59.46
C THR A 17 -1.40 44.88 57.99
N SER A 18 -0.11 44.93 57.65
CA SER A 18 0.38 44.70 56.28
C SER A 18 0.00 43.29 55.80
N TRP A 19 -0.17 43.11 54.49
CA TRP A 19 -0.52 41.81 53.92
C TRP A 19 0.58 40.75 54.10
N GLU A 20 1.85 41.17 54.04
CA GLU A 20 2.99 40.28 54.32
C GLU A 20 2.97 39.75 55.75
N ASP A 21 2.68 40.63 56.73
CA ASP A 21 2.58 40.21 58.13
C ASP A 21 1.35 39.33 58.36
N LYS A 22 0.23 39.60 57.69
CA LYS A 22 -0.96 38.72 57.74
C LYS A 22 -0.65 37.31 57.25
N LEU A 23 0.05 37.17 56.12
CA LEU A 23 0.46 35.87 55.57
C LEU A 23 1.43 35.14 56.49
N LYS A 24 2.45 35.83 57.03
CA LYS A 24 3.39 35.25 58.02
C LYS A 24 2.66 34.77 59.28
N LEU A 25 1.73 35.57 59.80
CA LEU A 25 0.90 35.21 60.96
C LEU A 25 -0.02 34.03 60.67
N ALA A 26 -0.64 33.97 59.48
CA ALA A 26 -1.51 32.86 59.08
C ALA A 26 -0.73 31.55 58.87
N HIS A 27 0.48 31.62 58.32
CA HIS A 27 1.39 30.47 58.17
C HIS A 27 1.90 29.96 59.52
N PHE A 28 2.35 30.87 60.39
CA PHE A 28 2.72 30.51 61.76
C PHE A 28 1.55 29.89 62.52
N ALA A 29 0.34 30.45 62.38
CA ALA A 29 -0.85 29.90 62.99
C ALA A 29 -1.12 28.48 62.49
N TRP A 30 -1.04 28.21 61.18
CA TRP A 30 -1.29 26.86 60.62
C TRP A 30 -0.33 25.79 61.16
N ILE A 31 0.96 26.11 61.28
CA ILE A 31 2.00 25.16 61.68
C ILE A 31 2.07 25.00 63.21
N SER A 32 1.97 26.09 63.97
CA SER A 32 2.23 26.07 65.41
C SER A 32 1.13 25.38 66.21
N HIS A 33 1.49 24.43 67.06
CA HIS A 33 0.57 23.82 68.04
C HIS A 33 0.25 24.74 69.22
N GLN A 34 1.07 25.78 69.46
CA GLN A 34 0.95 26.71 70.58
C GLN A 34 -0.09 27.83 70.31
N CYS A 35 -0.55 27.96 69.07
CA CYS A 35 -1.59 28.91 68.71
C CYS A 35 -2.99 28.28 68.91
N VAL A 36 -3.71 28.76 69.92
CA VAL A 36 -5.06 28.30 70.29
C VAL A 36 -6.11 29.25 69.71
N ILE A 37 -6.77 28.82 68.63
CA ILE A 37 -7.91 29.51 68.02
C ILE A 37 -9.08 28.51 67.99
N PRO A 38 -10.30 28.87 68.41
CA PRO A 38 -11.48 28.02 68.27
C PRO A 38 -11.72 27.68 66.79
N ASN A 39 -11.92 26.40 66.45
CA ASN A 39 -12.04 25.92 65.06
C ASN A 39 -10.93 26.45 64.13
N LYS A 40 -9.70 26.46 64.66
CA LYS A 40 -8.49 26.98 64.02
C LYS A 40 -8.38 26.70 62.52
N GLU A 41 -8.55 25.45 62.10
CA GLU A 41 -8.38 25.06 60.70
C GLU A 41 -9.45 25.69 59.79
N GLN A 42 -10.72 25.72 60.24
CA GLN A 42 -11.81 26.35 59.51
C GLN A 42 -11.63 27.88 59.45
N VAL A 43 -11.23 28.50 60.57
CA VAL A 43 -11.03 29.96 60.66
C VAL A 43 -9.95 30.46 59.70
N LEU A 44 -8.84 29.72 59.57
CA LEU A 44 -7.76 30.09 58.66
C LEU A 44 -8.13 29.85 57.19
N LEU A 45 -8.88 28.79 56.90
CA LEU A 45 -9.44 28.52 55.57
C LEU A 45 -10.46 29.58 55.16
N ASP A 46 -11.38 29.95 56.05
CA ASP A 46 -12.38 30.99 55.79
C ASP A 46 -11.71 32.35 55.58
N TRP A 47 -10.65 32.67 56.33
CA TRP A 47 -9.89 33.91 56.16
C TRP A 47 -9.27 34.02 54.77
N VAL A 48 -8.52 33.01 54.32
CA VAL A 48 -7.91 33.07 52.97
C VAL A 48 -8.99 33.02 51.87
N SER A 49 -10.06 32.25 52.09
CA SER A 49 -11.20 32.18 51.18
C SER A 49 -11.88 33.55 51.01
N HIS A 50 -12.13 34.26 52.11
CA HIS A 50 -12.73 35.60 52.06
C HIS A 50 -11.78 36.65 51.47
N ALA A 51 -10.48 36.56 51.75
CA ALA A 51 -9.48 37.44 51.15
C ALA A 51 -9.43 37.30 49.63
N LEU A 52 -9.38 36.06 49.13
CA LEU A 52 -9.46 35.76 47.70
C LEU A 52 -10.81 36.23 47.15
N VAL A 53 -11.96 35.79 47.68
CA VAL A 53 -13.29 36.19 47.17
C VAL A 53 -13.49 37.71 47.11
N SER A 54 -12.97 38.46 48.10
CA SER A 54 -13.08 39.92 48.10
C SER A 54 -12.25 40.59 46.99
N TYR A 55 -11.12 40.00 46.59
CA TYR A 55 -10.29 40.54 45.51
C TYR A 55 -11.02 40.47 44.15
N TYR A 56 -11.67 39.34 43.86
CA TYR A 56 -12.31 39.10 42.57
C TYR A 56 -13.66 39.79 42.45
N ASN A 57 -14.47 39.78 43.52
CA ASN A 57 -15.81 40.37 43.49
C ASN A 57 -15.81 41.91 43.55
N LYS A 58 -14.75 42.55 44.07
CA LYS A 58 -14.76 44.01 44.34
C LYS A 58 -13.57 44.79 43.75
N LYS A 59 -12.62 44.13 43.07
CA LYS A 59 -11.37 44.74 42.54
C LYS A 59 -10.70 45.78 43.47
N PRO A 60 -10.40 45.48 44.74
CA PRO A 60 -9.55 46.35 45.55
C PRO A 60 -8.09 46.34 45.02
N GLU A 61 -7.35 47.43 45.32
CA GLU A 61 -5.90 47.61 45.08
C GLU A 61 -5.06 46.60 45.89
N LEU A 62 -5.11 45.32 45.54
CA LEU A 62 -4.15 44.32 46.01
C LEU A 62 -3.10 44.12 44.92
N GLU A 63 -1.83 44.27 45.31
CA GLU A 63 -0.69 43.95 44.44
C GLU A 63 -0.72 42.47 44.04
N ASP A 64 -0.39 42.17 42.79
CA ASP A 64 -0.42 40.81 42.24
C ASP A 64 0.46 39.84 43.06
N GLU A 65 1.62 40.30 43.56
CA GLU A 65 2.50 39.51 44.43
C GLU A 65 1.82 39.03 45.73
N VAL A 66 0.88 39.80 46.27
CA VAL A 66 0.12 39.42 47.48
C VAL A 66 -0.89 38.33 47.13
N VAL A 67 -1.49 38.41 45.95
CA VAL A 67 -2.45 37.41 45.43
C VAL A 67 -1.74 36.09 45.16
N ASP A 68 -0.52 36.12 44.60
CA ASP A 68 0.35 34.95 44.42
C ASP A 68 0.62 34.24 45.76
N LYS A 69 1.02 35.02 46.77
CA LYS A 69 1.29 34.49 48.12
C LYS A 69 0.03 33.95 48.81
N LEU A 70 -1.16 34.51 48.54
CA LEU A 70 -2.43 34.00 49.05
C LEU A 70 -2.82 32.65 48.41
N TRP A 71 -2.64 32.50 47.09
CA TRP A 71 -2.84 31.22 46.41
C TRP A 71 -1.85 30.15 46.87
N ALA A 72 -0.57 30.50 47.02
CA ALA A 72 0.43 29.60 47.57
C ALA A 72 0.12 29.19 49.01
N TYR A 73 -0.41 30.10 49.84
CA TYR A 73 -0.86 29.75 51.19
C TYR A 73 -2.02 28.75 51.16
N LEU A 74 -3.03 28.97 50.33
CA LEU A 74 -4.18 28.07 50.18
C LEU A 74 -3.73 26.68 49.70
N ASP A 75 -2.84 26.63 48.71
CA ASP A 75 -2.29 25.38 48.16
C ASP A 75 -1.56 24.55 49.22
N ASN A 76 -0.68 25.19 49.99
CA ASN A 76 0.06 24.57 51.10
C ASN A 76 -0.88 24.01 52.17
N VAL A 77 -2.00 24.70 52.43
CA VAL A 77 -3.00 24.27 53.40
C VAL A 77 -3.75 23.03 52.90
N ILE A 78 -4.23 23.04 51.64
CA ILE A 78 -4.98 21.95 51.02
C ILE A 78 -4.17 20.65 50.97
N HIS A 79 -2.88 20.75 50.62
CA HIS A 79 -1.97 19.59 50.52
C HIS A 79 -1.31 19.20 51.84
N SER A 80 -1.60 19.91 52.95
CA SER A 80 -0.96 19.63 54.23
C SER A 80 -1.40 18.26 54.79
N ARG A 81 -0.42 17.49 55.29
CA ARG A 81 -0.68 16.22 56.00
C ARG A 81 -1.63 16.40 57.19
N ARG A 82 -1.58 17.58 57.83
CA ARG A 82 -2.46 17.95 58.94
C ARG A 82 -3.93 17.96 58.51
N LEU A 83 -4.27 18.64 57.42
CA LEU A 83 -5.65 18.69 56.92
C LEU A 83 -6.12 17.28 56.49
N GLN A 84 -5.29 16.56 55.75
CA GLN A 84 -5.61 15.21 55.28
C GLN A 84 -5.89 14.22 56.43
N ASN A 85 -5.11 14.27 57.51
CA ASN A 85 -5.33 13.43 58.69
C ASN A 85 -6.62 13.79 59.44
N LEU A 86 -6.96 15.08 59.55
CA LEU A 86 -8.19 15.53 60.21
C LEU A 86 -9.45 15.14 59.43
N LEU A 87 -9.38 15.17 58.11
CA LEU A 87 -10.47 14.73 57.24
C LEU A 87 -10.66 13.21 57.32
N LYS A 88 -9.57 12.43 57.35
CA LYS A 88 -9.61 10.97 57.59
C LYS A 88 -10.16 10.61 58.97
N SER A 89 -9.96 11.45 59.98
CA SER A 89 -10.53 11.26 61.32
C SER A 89 -12.00 11.71 61.44
N GLY A 90 -12.66 12.08 60.33
CA GLY A 90 -14.09 12.43 60.29
C GLY A 90 -14.43 13.85 60.74
N LYS A 91 -13.45 14.74 60.93
CA LYS A 91 -13.70 16.14 61.32
C LYS A 91 -14.26 16.90 60.11
N THR A 92 -15.41 17.56 60.27
CA THR A 92 -16.06 18.35 59.22
C THR A 92 -15.33 19.69 59.02
N ILE A 93 -14.43 19.73 58.05
CA ILE A 93 -13.76 20.96 57.59
C ILE A 93 -14.18 21.16 56.12
N GLY A 94 -14.77 22.31 55.82
CA GLY A 94 -15.36 22.60 54.51
C GLY A 94 -14.86 23.90 53.91
N LEU A 95 -14.99 24.02 52.59
CA LEU A 95 -14.73 25.26 51.86
C LEU A 95 -16.05 25.95 51.48
N SER A 96 -15.99 27.27 51.31
CA SER A 96 -17.13 28.03 50.78
C SER A 96 -17.29 27.80 49.27
N PHE A 97 -18.54 27.73 48.78
CA PHE A 97 -18.84 27.70 47.34
C PHE A 97 -18.25 28.88 46.57
N SER A 98 -18.06 30.02 47.22
CA SER A 98 -17.46 31.20 46.58
C SER A 98 -15.99 30.98 46.19
N VAL A 99 -15.29 30.05 46.84
CA VAL A 99 -13.91 29.69 46.45
C VAL A 99 -13.89 28.98 45.10
N ALA A 100 -14.84 28.08 44.85
CA ALA A 100 -14.99 27.43 43.55
C ALA A 100 -15.31 28.45 42.43
N GLN A 101 -16.16 29.44 42.71
CA GLN A 101 -16.45 30.53 41.76
C GLN A 101 -15.19 31.33 41.41
N VAL A 102 -14.38 31.67 42.41
CA VAL A 102 -13.11 32.40 42.21
C VAL A 102 -12.08 31.58 41.42
N ILE A 103 -11.99 30.28 41.67
CA ILE A 103 -11.14 29.37 40.88
C ILE A 103 -11.58 29.37 39.41
N ASN A 104 -12.87 29.17 39.15
CA ASN A 104 -13.42 29.19 37.79
C ASN A 104 -13.20 30.53 37.10
N GLU A 105 -13.33 31.65 37.83
CA GLU A 105 -13.11 33.00 37.32
C GLU A 105 -11.64 33.21 36.92
N ARG A 106 -10.66 32.78 37.72
CA ARG A 106 -9.24 32.82 37.28
C ARG A 106 -8.96 31.94 36.08
N LEU A 107 -9.49 30.73 36.04
CA LEU A 107 -9.31 29.87 34.87
C LEU A 107 -9.93 30.52 33.62
N SER A 108 -11.01 31.28 33.78
CA SER A 108 -11.59 32.08 32.70
C SER A 108 -10.72 33.27 32.29
N GLU A 109 -10.08 33.97 33.23
CA GLU A 109 -9.12 35.04 32.92
C GLU A 109 -7.90 34.50 32.16
N ALA A 110 -7.39 33.33 32.57
CA ALA A 110 -6.29 32.63 31.90
C ALA A 110 -6.66 32.25 30.44
N CYS A 111 -7.93 31.92 30.16
CA CYS A 111 -8.41 31.71 28.79
C CYS A 111 -8.34 32.98 27.92
N SER A 112 -8.28 34.17 28.51
CA SER A 112 -8.32 35.46 27.78
C SER A 112 -6.95 36.08 27.51
N GLN A 113 -5.85 35.35 27.77
CA GLN A 113 -4.45 35.74 27.54
C GLN A 113 -3.95 36.99 28.30
N LYS A 114 -4.69 37.50 29.31
CA LYS A 114 -4.34 38.75 30.01
C LYS A 114 -3.27 38.62 31.10
N THR A 115 -3.06 37.44 31.70
CA THR A 115 -2.01 37.18 32.71
C THR A 115 -1.90 35.66 33.01
N GLN A 116 -0.70 35.07 33.03
CA GLN A 116 -0.47 33.63 33.35
C GLN A 116 0.07 33.39 34.78
N GLN A 117 0.16 34.43 35.59
CA GLN A 117 0.66 34.34 36.96
C GLN A 117 -0.27 33.46 37.82
N ASN A 118 0.29 32.61 38.68
CA ASN A 118 -0.39 31.63 39.57
C ASN A 118 -1.19 30.49 38.94
N LEU A 119 -1.16 30.29 37.62
CA LEU A 119 -1.98 29.23 37.02
C LEU A 119 -1.66 27.85 37.61
N GLY A 120 -0.37 27.53 37.80
CA GLY A 120 0.06 26.26 38.39
C GLY A 120 -0.41 26.06 39.84
N THR A 121 -0.37 27.11 40.67
CA THR A 121 -0.85 27.03 42.07
C THR A 121 -2.37 26.91 42.16
N VAL A 122 -3.12 27.56 41.27
CA VAL A 122 -4.59 27.44 41.16
C VAL A 122 -5.00 26.04 40.67
N LEU A 123 -4.28 25.48 39.69
CA LEU A 123 -4.48 24.11 39.21
C LEU A 123 -4.17 23.08 40.31
N SER A 124 -3.08 23.29 41.06
CA SER A 124 -2.73 22.48 42.23
C SER A 124 -3.85 22.52 43.29
N CYS A 125 -4.32 23.72 43.67
CA CYS A 125 -5.46 23.86 44.57
C CYS A 125 -6.71 23.11 44.08
N SER A 126 -7.00 23.20 42.77
CA SER A 126 -8.11 22.50 42.14
C SER A 126 -7.95 20.98 42.23
N SER A 127 -6.75 20.47 41.94
CA SER A 127 -6.40 19.06 42.09
C SER A 127 -6.62 18.55 43.53
N GLY A 128 -6.13 19.30 44.52
CA GLY A 128 -6.26 18.94 45.93
C GLY A 128 -7.70 18.94 46.45
N ILE A 129 -8.51 19.90 45.99
CA ILE A 129 -9.95 19.97 46.30
C ILE A 129 -10.71 18.80 45.66
N LEU A 130 -10.47 18.52 44.38
CA LEU A 130 -11.15 17.44 43.65
C LEU A 130 -10.70 16.05 44.17
N SER A 131 -9.43 15.88 44.53
CA SER A 131 -8.93 14.58 45.03
C SER A 131 -9.44 14.24 46.44
N THR A 132 -9.93 15.23 47.20
CA THR A 132 -10.36 15.06 48.59
C THR A 132 -11.90 15.10 48.68
N PRO A 133 -12.59 13.98 48.97
CA PRO A 133 -14.05 13.90 48.89
C PRO A 133 -14.81 14.97 49.69
N SER A 134 -14.37 15.27 50.92
CA SER A 134 -15.00 16.28 51.78
C SER A 134 -14.87 17.72 51.26
N LEU A 135 -13.80 18.03 50.53
CA LEU A 135 -13.59 19.35 49.94
C LEU A 135 -14.29 19.46 48.58
N SER A 136 -14.34 18.37 47.81
CA SER A 136 -15.01 18.31 46.51
C SER A 136 -16.52 18.63 46.56
N ILE A 137 -17.13 18.58 47.76
CA ILE A 137 -18.54 18.93 48.00
C ILE A 137 -18.92 20.29 47.43
N ILE A 138 -17.99 21.27 47.41
CA ILE A 138 -18.26 22.58 46.83
C ILE A 138 -18.58 22.52 45.33
N TYR A 139 -18.07 21.52 44.62
CA TYR A 139 -18.36 21.25 43.21
C TYR A 139 -19.46 20.20 43.05
N THR A 140 -19.48 19.17 43.88
CA THR A 140 -20.44 18.05 43.70
C THR A 140 -21.86 18.39 44.17
N ALA A 141 -22.02 19.24 45.19
CA ALA A 141 -23.34 19.69 45.66
C ALA A 141 -24.00 20.72 44.72
N LYS A 142 -23.19 21.49 43.97
CA LYS A 142 -23.65 22.46 42.96
C LYS A 142 -23.03 22.13 41.61
N CYS A 143 -23.65 21.20 40.89
CA CYS A 143 -23.12 20.69 39.62
C CYS A 143 -22.83 21.77 38.56
N GLU A 144 -23.51 22.90 38.59
CA GLU A 144 -23.26 24.05 37.69
C GLU A 144 -21.83 24.59 37.82
N LEU A 145 -21.27 24.60 39.04
CA LEU A 145 -19.88 25.03 39.27
C LEU A 145 -18.87 24.02 38.68
N LEU A 146 -19.20 22.72 38.73
CA LEU A 146 -18.38 21.67 38.14
C LEU A 146 -18.44 21.68 36.61
N VAL A 147 -19.62 21.91 36.03
CA VAL A 147 -19.81 22.08 34.58
C VAL A 147 -19.02 23.29 34.07
N ASP A 148 -19.08 24.41 34.79
CA ASP A 148 -18.30 25.60 34.44
C ASP A 148 -16.79 25.33 34.55
N LEU A 149 -16.33 24.70 35.65
CA LEU A 149 -14.93 24.29 35.82
C LEU A 149 -14.46 23.41 34.65
N LEU A 150 -15.23 22.39 34.30
CA LEU A 150 -14.91 21.48 33.20
C LEU A 150 -14.86 22.19 31.85
N SER A 151 -15.77 23.14 31.60
CA SER A 151 -15.77 23.97 30.40
C SER A 151 -14.52 24.85 30.31
N LYS A 152 -14.14 25.52 31.40
CA LYS A 152 -12.92 26.36 31.45
C LYS A 152 -11.64 25.54 31.29
N LEU A 153 -11.52 24.42 32.00
CA LEU A 153 -10.36 23.53 31.86
C LEU A 153 -10.24 22.94 30.45
N SER A 154 -11.36 22.58 29.83
CA SER A 154 -11.37 22.10 28.43
C SER A 154 -10.89 23.19 27.47
N LYS A 155 -11.30 24.45 27.65
CA LYS A 155 -10.84 25.59 26.85
C LYS A 155 -9.36 25.88 27.06
N LEU A 156 -8.87 25.85 28.30
CA LEU A 156 -7.45 26.01 28.61
C LEU A 156 -6.61 24.89 27.96
N ALA A 157 -7.06 23.64 28.05
CA ALA A 157 -6.41 22.52 27.38
C ALA A 157 -6.39 22.69 25.86
N CYS A 158 -7.47 23.17 25.24
CA CYS A 158 -7.48 23.48 23.82
C CYS A 158 -6.45 24.54 23.44
N GLN A 159 -6.31 25.61 24.24
CA GLN A 159 -5.32 26.66 23.99
C GLN A 159 -3.88 26.15 24.10
N GLN A 160 -3.59 25.31 25.09
CA GLN A 160 -2.27 24.67 25.21
C GLN A 160 -1.98 23.77 24.00
N LEU A 161 -2.97 23.00 23.54
CA LEU A 161 -2.81 22.09 22.39
C LEU A 161 -2.69 22.81 21.06
N ALA A 162 -3.33 23.97 20.91
CA ALA A 162 -3.28 24.80 19.70
C ALA A 162 -1.98 25.61 19.61
N SER A 163 -1.28 25.83 20.72
CA SER A 163 0.03 26.49 20.73
C SER A 163 1.18 25.53 20.40
N ASP A 164 2.23 26.04 19.75
CA ASP A 164 3.48 25.31 19.46
C ASP A 164 4.35 25.06 20.72
N ASN A 165 3.90 25.53 21.88
CA ASN A 165 4.61 25.38 23.14
C ASN A 165 4.53 23.93 23.67
N THR A 166 5.46 23.60 24.57
CA THR A 166 5.49 22.32 25.27
C THR A 166 4.25 22.16 26.14
N VAL A 167 3.59 21.02 26.02
CA VAL A 167 2.40 20.71 26.83
C VAL A 167 2.80 20.07 28.15
N GLY A 168 2.52 20.77 29.25
CA GLY A 168 2.66 20.26 30.61
C GLY A 168 1.47 19.38 31.04
N SER A 169 1.69 18.49 32.01
CA SER A 169 0.67 17.55 32.50
C SER A 169 -0.34 18.14 33.48
N GLU A 170 -0.09 19.31 34.06
CA GLU A 170 -0.89 19.89 35.15
C GLU A 170 -2.37 20.08 34.75
N VAL A 171 -2.64 20.80 33.65
CA VAL A 171 -4.02 21.05 33.17
C VAL A 171 -4.73 19.74 32.85
N PHE A 172 -4.06 18.80 32.18
CA PHE A 172 -4.63 17.52 31.78
C PHE A 172 -4.93 16.59 32.96
N SER A 173 -4.11 16.64 34.02
CA SER A 173 -4.35 15.88 35.25
C SER A 173 -5.58 16.37 36.00
N VAL A 174 -5.73 17.69 36.16
CA VAL A 174 -6.91 18.30 36.80
C VAL A 174 -8.15 18.09 35.95
N LEU A 175 -8.01 18.17 34.62
CA LEU A 175 -9.09 17.92 33.68
C LEU A 175 -9.60 16.48 33.79
N GLN A 176 -8.72 15.48 33.84
CA GLN A 176 -9.09 14.07 34.04
C GLN A 176 -9.85 13.87 35.35
N LEU A 177 -9.38 14.46 36.45
CA LEU A 177 -10.07 14.39 37.76
C LEU A 177 -11.46 15.02 37.69
N THR A 178 -11.58 16.17 37.01
CA THR A 178 -12.84 16.89 36.83
C THR A 178 -13.83 16.07 36.00
N PHE A 179 -13.37 15.44 34.91
CA PHE A 179 -14.19 14.52 34.10
C PHE A 179 -14.68 13.34 34.94
N ALA A 180 -13.80 12.69 35.71
CA ALA A 180 -14.15 11.55 36.54
C ALA A 180 -15.26 11.90 37.55
N GLN A 181 -15.16 13.06 38.19
CA GLN A 181 -16.22 13.54 39.10
C GLN A 181 -17.51 13.89 38.37
N TYR A 182 -17.42 14.60 37.25
CA TYR A 182 -18.61 15.00 36.49
C TYR A 182 -19.38 13.77 35.98
N LEU A 183 -18.69 12.76 35.46
CA LEU A 183 -19.32 11.52 34.99
C LEU A 183 -20.09 10.79 36.11
N LEU A 184 -19.59 10.81 37.34
CA LEU A 184 -20.31 10.25 38.49
C LEU A 184 -21.60 11.02 38.78
N ILE A 185 -21.54 12.36 38.78
CA ILE A 185 -22.73 13.20 39.03
C ILE A 185 -23.73 13.09 37.89
N GLN A 186 -23.25 13.07 36.64
CA GLN A 186 -24.08 12.93 35.45
C GLN A 186 -24.94 11.67 35.52
N ARG A 187 -24.37 10.55 35.98
CA ARG A 187 -25.10 9.29 36.20
C ARG A 187 -26.13 9.36 37.34
N GLN A 188 -25.93 10.25 38.30
CA GLN A 188 -26.82 10.43 39.45
C GLN A 188 -27.97 11.42 39.16
N GLN A 189 -27.90 12.20 38.08
CA GLN A 189 -28.97 13.15 37.71
C GLN A 189 -30.19 12.42 37.16
N THR A 190 -31.33 12.61 37.80
CA THR A 190 -32.61 11.99 37.39
C THR A 190 -33.33 12.74 36.29
N ASN A 191 -32.96 14.00 36.01
CA ASN A 191 -33.60 14.83 34.99
C ASN A 191 -32.78 14.85 33.69
N PRO A 192 -33.20 14.10 32.65
CA PRO A 192 -32.46 13.99 31.39
C PRO A 192 -32.36 15.33 30.64
N ASN A 193 -33.42 16.16 30.70
CA ASN A 193 -33.45 17.46 30.02
C ASN A 193 -32.46 18.44 30.63
N ARG A 194 -32.23 18.37 31.95
CA ARG A 194 -31.23 19.21 32.62
C ARG A 194 -29.82 18.83 32.18
N VAL A 195 -29.51 17.54 32.12
CA VAL A 195 -28.21 17.04 31.67
C VAL A 195 -27.97 17.40 30.19
N PHE A 196 -28.96 17.19 29.33
CA PHE A 196 -28.90 17.58 27.93
C PHE A 196 -28.64 19.08 27.76
N GLY A 197 -29.37 19.91 28.51
CA GLY A 197 -29.19 21.36 28.51
C GLY A 197 -27.77 21.77 28.93
N GLN A 198 -27.26 21.22 30.04
CA GLN A 198 -25.90 21.52 30.53
C GLN A 198 -24.81 21.11 29.54
N VAL A 199 -24.93 19.92 28.95
CA VAL A 199 -23.94 19.42 27.98
C VAL A 199 -23.97 20.27 26.71
N THR A 200 -25.14 20.51 26.12
CA THR A 200 -25.25 21.27 24.86
C THR A 200 -24.90 22.75 25.01
N SER A 201 -25.16 23.38 26.17
CA SER A 201 -24.86 24.80 26.39
C SER A 201 -23.41 25.08 26.76
N HIS A 202 -22.73 24.18 27.48
CA HIS A 202 -21.42 24.49 28.08
C HIS A 202 -20.29 23.51 27.73
N LEU A 203 -20.58 22.25 27.41
CA LEU A 203 -19.56 21.20 27.32
C LEU A 203 -19.36 20.65 25.89
N LEU A 204 -20.41 20.61 25.07
CA LEU A 204 -20.38 20.01 23.73
C LEU A 204 -19.24 20.59 22.89
N GLN A 205 -19.21 21.91 22.71
CA GLN A 205 -18.22 22.56 21.83
C GLN A 205 -16.78 22.46 22.36
N PRO A 206 -16.48 22.79 23.65
CA PRO A 206 -15.12 22.62 24.16
C PRO A 206 -14.63 21.17 24.12
N CYS A 207 -15.49 20.19 24.39
CA CYS A 207 -15.10 18.78 24.36
C CYS A 207 -14.84 18.28 22.93
N LEU A 208 -15.63 18.69 21.94
CA LEU A 208 -15.41 18.33 20.53
C LEU A 208 -14.10 18.92 20.00
N LEU A 209 -13.83 20.20 20.30
CA LEU A 209 -12.57 20.85 19.95
C LEU A 209 -11.37 20.15 20.62
N LEU A 210 -11.47 19.89 21.92
CA LEU A 210 -10.42 19.22 22.69
C LEU A 210 -10.10 17.84 22.12
N ARG A 211 -11.13 17.06 21.80
CA ARG A 211 -10.98 15.73 21.21
C ARG A 211 -10.28 15.77 19.85
N HIS A 212 -10.65 16.75 19.00
CA HIS A 212 -10.01 16.95 17.70
C HIS A 212 -8.52 17.27 17.87
N LEU A 213 -8.18 18.25 18.71
CA LEU A 213 -6.79 18.65 18.96
C LEU A 213 -5.95 17.52 19.56
N LEU A 214 -6.50 16.72 20.47
CA LEU A 214 -5.83 15.53 21.03
C LEU A 214 -5.55 14.43 19.99
N THR A 215 -6.25 14.46 18.86
CA THR A 215 -6.13 13.47 17.78
C THR A 215 -5.17 13.95 16.70
N VAL A 216 -5.18 15.24 16.37
CA VAL A 216 -4.39 15.84 15.27
C VAL A 216 -3.00 16.33 15.73
N ARG A 217 -2.78 16.61 17.02
CA ARG A 217 -1.51 17.19 17.51
C ARG A 217 -0.28 16.34 17.13
N SER A 218 0.72 17.00 16.54
CA SER A 218 2.04 16.45 16.28
C SER A 218 2.89 16.45 17.56
N TRP A 219 2.88 15.33 18.28
CA TRP A 219 3.63 15.18 19.53
C TRP A 219 5.15 15.20 19.32
N THR A 220 5.85 16.10 20.00
CA THR A 220 7.31 16.24 19.98
C THR A 220 7.98 15.48 21.14
N GLN A 221 9.30 15.36 21.15
CA GLN A 221 10.05 14.78 22.28
C GLN A 221 10.08 15.69 23.52
N ALA A 222 9.78 16.98 23.35
CA ALA A 222 9.74 17.96 24.44
C ALA A 222 8.39 17.99 25.18
N ASP A 223 7.36 17.31 24.65
CA ASP A 223 6.06 17.16 25.30
C ASP A 223 6.12 16.10 26.42
N ASP A 224 5.30 16.27 27.45
CA ASP A 224 5.21 15.31 28.55
C ASP A 224 4.67 13.94 28.07
N ASN A 225 5.48 12.89 28.26
CA ASN A 225 5.13 11.51 27.87
C ASN A 225 3.86 10.99 28.53
N HIS A 226 3.57 11.42 29.77
CA HIS A 226 2.35 11.03 30.48
C HIS A 226 1.10 11.61 29.80
N VAL A 227 1.18 12.83 29.26
CA VAL A 227 0.09 13.43 28.49
C VAL A 227 -0.08 12.71 27.16
N ARG A 228 1.02 12.52 26.43
CA ARG A 228 1.06 11.91 25.10
C ARG A 228 0.47 10.50 25.08
N GLN A 229 0.90 9.63 26.00
CA GLN A 229 0.58 8.20 25.94
C GLN A 229 -0.68 7.82 26.76
N HIS A 230 -0.90 8.47 27.91
CA HIS A 230 -1.93 8.06 28.86
C HIS A 230 -3.12 9.03 28.89
N LEU A 231 -2.89 10.29 29.30
CA LEU A 231 -3.98 11.24 29.54
C LEU A 231 -4.75 11.59 28.25
N SER A 232 -4.06 11.69 27.11
CA SER A 232 -4.69 11.94 25.81
C SER A 232 -5.73 10.87 25.45
N LYS A 233 -5.40 9.58 25.66
CA LYS A 233 -6.35 8.48 25.39
C LYS A 233 -7.50 8.47 26.38
N GLU A 234 -7.21 8.64 27.67
CA GLU A 234 -8.22 8.60 28.72
C GLU A 234 -9.23 9.75 28.60
N ILE A 235 -8.76 10.98 28.37
CA ILE A 235 -9.62 12.15 28.19
C ILE A 235 -10.52 11.99 26.96
N ARG A 236 -10.00 11.45 25.83
CA ARG A 236 -10.85 11.16 24.66
C ARG A 236 -11.97 10.17 25.01
N ASN A 237 -11.68 9.09 25.72
CA ASN A 237 -12.68 8.11 26.15
C ASN A 237 -13.72 8.71 27.11
N GLN A 238 -13.28 9.57 28.03
CA GLN A 238 -14.16 10.27 28.96
C GLN A 238 -15.07 11.27 28.25
N ILE A 239 -14.58 11.96 27.21
CA ILE A 239 -15.40 12.81 26.34
C ILE A 239 -16.48 11.98 25.64
N GLU A 240 -16.13 10.84 25.06
CA GLU A 240 -17.12 9.97 24.39
C GLU A 240 -18.19 9.48 25.36
N THR A 241 -17.78 9.06 26.57
CA THR A 241 -18.71 8.65 27.65
C THR A 241 -19.62 9.80 28.09
N LEU A 242 -19.06 11.01 28.24
CA LEU A 242 -19.81 12.21 28.62
C LEU A 242 -20.87 12.56 27.58
N LEU A 243 -20.49 12.56 26.31
CA LEU A 243 -21.38 12.88 25.19
C LEU A 243 -22.48 11.83 25.05
N GLN A 244 -22.15 10.54 25.15
CA GLN A 244 -23.13 9.46 25.08
C GLN A 244 -24.16 9.56 26.21
N ALA A 245 -23.68 9.66 27.47
CA ALA A 245 -24.54 9.79 28.63
C ALA A 245 -25.24 11.15 28.73
N GLY A 246 -24.84 12.15 27.93
CA GLY A 246 -25.39 13.51 27.95
C GLY A 246 -26.40 13.79 26.86
N LEU A 247 -26.13 13.31 25.64
CA LEU A 247 -26.93 13.60 24.45
C LEU A 247 -27.90 12.47 24.11
N PHE A 248 -27.52 11.21 24.39
CA PHE A 248 -28.20 10.02 23.87
C PHE A 248 -28.71 9.12 25.00
N GLN A 249 -29.39 9.74 25.98
CA GLN A 249 -30.04 9.03 27.08
C GLN A 249 -31.33 8.31 26.59
N PRO A 250 -31.63 7.09 27.06
CA PRO A 250 -32.82 6.34 26.65
C PRO A 250 -34.14 7.13 26.76
N GLU A 251 -34.25 7.99 27.78
CA GLU A 251 -35.43 8.80 28.08
C GLU A 251 -35.71 9.87 27.01
N LEU A 252 -34.67 10.37 26.34
CA LEU A 252 -34.78 11.39 25.28
C LEU A 252 -35.19 10.82 23.93
N PHE A 253 -35.21 9.48 23.77
CA PHE A 253 -35.45 8.84 22.48
C PHE A 253 -36.80 9.24 21.85
N SER A 254 -37.84 9.45 22.66
CA SER A 254 -39.15 9.92 22.18
C SER A 254 -39.06 11.27 21.48
N SER A 255 -38.34 12.23 22.06
CA SER A 255 -38.12 13.56 21.45
C SER A 255 -37.29 13.49 20.17
N TYR A 256 -36.27 12.64 20.11
CA TYR A 256 -35.52 12.38 18.87
C TYR A 256 -36.42 11.79 17.78
N LYS A 257 -37.28 10.83 18.13
CA LYS A 257 -38.20 10.18 17.18
C LYS A 257 -39.23 11.16 16.62
N GLU A 258 -39.80 12.01 17.47
CA GLU A 258 -40.76 13.05 17.08
C GLU A 258 -40.13 14.12 16.18
N GLU A 259 -38.86 14.49 16.40
CA GLU A 259 -38.17 15.49 15.57
C GLU A 259 -37.68 14.92 14.22
N LEU A 260 -37.25 13.65 14.19
CA LEU A 260 -36.64 13.03 13.01
C LEU A 260 -37.67 12.45 12.02
N LEU A 261 -38.83 12.01 12.49
CA LEU A 261 -39.88 11.45 11.64
C LEU A 261 -40.87 12.55 11.21
N PRO A 262 -41.17 12.70 9.91
CA PRO A 262 -42.15 13.66 9.43
C PRO A 262 -43.57 13.32 9.95
N GLU A 263 -44.35 14.36 10.30
CA GLU A 263 -45.64 14.31 11.04
C GLU A 263 -46.76 13.44 10.45
N GLN A 264 -46.57 12.81 9.28
CA GLN A 264 -47.63 12.05 8.58
C GLN A 264 -47.94 10.67 9.20
N GLU A 265 -47.04 10.04 9.96
CA GLU A 265 -47.30 8.72 10.57
C GLU A 265 -48.05 8.77 11.92
N PHE A 266 -48.20 9.95 12.53
CA PHE A 266 -48.79 10.10 13.88
C PHE A 266 -50.25 10.57 13.91
N GLN A 267 -50.88 10.83 12.75
CA GLN A 267 -52.21 11.44 12.72
C GLN A 267 -53.35 10.58 13.30
N GLU A 268 -53.16 9.28 13.56
CA GLU A 268 -54.27 8.48 14.10
C GLU A 268 -54.47 8.58 15.61
N LYS A 269 -53.46 8.94 16.43
CA LYS A 269 -53.65 8.97 17.90
C LYS A 269 -52.75 9.95 18.63
N LYS A 270 -53.10 11.25 18.64
CA LYS A 270 -53.16 12.12 19.85
C LYS A 270 -53.34 13.59 19.48
N LYS A 271 -54.58 14.08 19.60
CA LYS A 271 -54.84 15.49 19.96
C LYS A 271 -54.55 15.62 21.46
N GLY A 272 -53.42 16.22 21.83
CA GLY A 272 -53.11 16.47 23.24
C GLY A 272 -51.84 17.31 23.44
N ALA A 273 -52.04 18.59 23.75
CA ALA A 273 -51.10 19.53 24.39
C ALA A 273 -49.67 19.63 23.83
N LEU A 274 -49.44 20.61 22.94
CA LEU A 274 -48.15 21.24 22.67
C LEU A 274 -47.58 21.84 23.97
N LYS A 275 -46.86 21.04 24.76
CA LYS A 275 -45.87 21.52 25.74
C LYS A 275 -44.52 21.48 25.03
N SER A 276 -43.78 22.59 25.05
CA SER A 276 -42.49 22.82 24.39
C SER A 276 -41.66 21.54 24.19
N LEU A 277 -41.75 20.96 22.99
CA LEU A 277 -40.98 19.77 22.64
C LEU A 277 -39.52 20.15 22.55
N LEU A 278 -38.66 19.42 23.28
CA LEU A 278 -37.22 19.53 23.13
C LEU A 278 -36.89 19.13 21.69
N LEU A 279 -36.09 19.95 20.98
CA LEU A 279 -35.59 19.66 19.63
C LEU A 279 -34.09 19.30 19.71
N PRO A 280 -33.75 18.09 20.18
CA PRO A 280 -32.38 17.72 20.45
C PRO A 280 -31.48 17.71 19.19
N VAL A 281 -31.99 17.30 18.03
CA VAL A 281 -31.20 17.23 16.78
C VAL A 281 -30.86 18.64 16.30
N ASN A 282 -31.84 19.53 16.19
CA ASN A 282 -31.63 20.92 15.80
C ASN A 282 -30.72 21.66 16.81
N THR A 283 -30.86 21.37 18.11
CA THR A 283 -29.96 21.93 19.13
C THR A 283 -28.51 21.50 18.90
N VAL A 284 -28.25 20.22 18.57
CA VAL A 284 -26.88 19.74 18.27
C VAL A 284 -26.37 20.37 16.96
N GLN A 285 -27.19 20.42 15.91
CA GLN A 285 -26.81 21.01 14.62
C GLN A 285 -26.45 22.49 14.74
N THR A 286 -27.28 23.29 15.43
CA THR A 286 -27.00 24.72 15.66
C THR A 286 -25.71 24.95 16.45
N ARG A 287 -25.41 24.07 17.42
CA ARG A 287 -24.15 24.13 18.16
C ARG A 287 -22.93 23.77 17.30
N LEU A 288 -23.05 22.80 16.39
CA LEU A 288 -21.98 22.47 15.44
C LEU A 288 -21.75 23.59 14.41
N ALA A 289 -22.83 24.21 13.94
CA ALA A 289 -22.77 25.29 12.95
C ALA A 289 -22.20 26.61 13.50
N SER A 290 -22.28 26.85 14.82
CA SER A 290 -21.75 28.08 15.41
C SER A 290 -20.22 28.13 15.44
N GLY A 291 -19.64 29.34 15.39
CA GLY A 291 -18.19 29.55 15.38
C GLY A 291 -17.56 29.47 16.77
N PHE A 292 -17.28 28.24 17.26
CA PHE A 292 -16.65 28.01 18.57
C PHE A 292 -15.12 27.76 18.51
N CYS A 293 -14.56 27.70 17.30
CA CYS A 293 -13.13 27.55 17.04
C CYS A 293 -12.72 28.39 15.82
N GLU A 294 -11.43 28.43 15.52
CA GLU A 294 -10.92 29.19 14.37
C GLU A 294 -11.52 28.68 13.04
N PRO A 295 -11.87 29.57 12.10
CA PRO A 295 -12.51 29.18 10.84
C PRO A 295 -11.73 28.14 10.03
N ALA A 296 -10.39 28.15 10.12
CA ALA A 296 -9.51 27.23 9.42
C ALA A 296 -9.67 25.77 9.87
N ILE A 297 -9.84 25.53 11.17
CA ILE A 297 -10.00 24.18 11.73
C ILE A 297 -11.46 23.77 11.93
N HIS A 298 -12.40 24.73 11.85
CA HIS A 298 -13.82 24.48 12.09
C HIS A 298 -14.39 23.35 11.25
N GLY A 299 -14.09 23.32 9.93
CA GLY A 299 -14.53 22.24 9.04
C GLY A 299 -14.05 20.86 9.49
N ALA A 300 -12.75 20.74 9.78
CA ALA A 300 -12.16 19.47 10.22
C ALA A 300 -12.68 19.01 11.60
N VAL A 301 -12.95 19.95 12.52
CA VAL A 301 -13.56 19.66 13.82
C VAL A 301 -14.99 19.15 13.63
N VAL A 302 -15.80 19.80 12.79
CA VAL A 302 -17.19 19.38 12.51
C VAL A 302 -17.20 18.00 11.84
N ALA A 303 -16.38 17.79 10.82
CA ALA A 303 -16.27 16.51 10.11
C ALA A 303 -15.96 15.34 11.07
N GLY A 304 -14.95 15.50 11.94
CA GLY A 304 -14.62 14.49 12.95
C GLY A 304 -15.66 14.35 14.08
N SER A 305 -16.46 15.38 14.34
CA SER A 305 -17.52 15.36 15.36
C SER A 305 -18.77 14.65 14.87
N VAL A 306 -19.13 14.85 13.60
CA VAL A 306 -20.31 14.25 12.96
C VAL A 306 -20.25 12.72 12.99
N SER A 307 -19.11 12.13 12.61
CA SER A 307 -18.95 10.67 12.63
C SER A 307 -19.01 10.10 14.05
N LEU A 308 -18.40 10.78 15.03
CA LEU A 308 -18.47 10.40 16.43
C LEU A 308 -19.90 10.45 16.97
N LEU A 309 -20.60 11.58 16.76
CA LEU A 309 -21.96 11.76 17.27
C LEU A 309 -22.92 10.73 16.67
N TYR A 310 -22.74 10.40 15.40
CA TYR A 310 -23.52 9.35 14.76
C TYR A 310 -23.25 7.98 15.38
N LYS A 311 -21.97 7.62 15.58
CA LYS A 311 -21.59 6.37 16.27
C LYS A 311 -22.24 6.27 17.66
N LEU A 312 -22.11 7.31 18.48
CA LEU A 312 -22.67 7.32 19.84
C LEU A 312 -24.21 7.24 19.83
N PHE A 313 -24.87 7.84 18.83
CA PHE A 313 -26.32 7.71 18.64
C PHE A 313 -26.71 6.26 18.30
N LEU A 314 -25.97 5.60 17.41
CA LEU A 314 -26.20 4.19 17.08
C LEU A 314 -25.96 3.28 18.28
N ASP A 315 -24.87 3.48 19.02
CA ASP A 315 -24.56 2.70 20.22
C ASP A 315 -25.70 2.77 21.27
N SER A 316 -26.41 3.90 21.34
CA SER A 316 -27.54 4.08 22.27
C SER A 316 -28.89 3.59 21.75
N TYR A 317 -29.17 3.72 20.44
CA TYR A 317 -30.54 3.58 19.91
C TYR A 317 -30.71 2.58 18.77
N CYS A 318 -29.62 2.03 18.22
CA CYS A 318 -29.68 1.13 17.07
C CYS A 318 -30.34 -0.21 17.44
N LYS A 319 -31.59 -0.33 17.03
CA LYS A 319 -32.42 -1.53 17.13
C LYS A 319 -33.22 -1.64 15.82
N ALA A 320 -33.56 -2.86 15.40
CA ALA A 320 -34.25 -3.13 14.13
C ALA A 320 -35.47 -2.21 13.86
N GLU A 321 -36.26 -1.91 14.90
CA GLU A 321 -37.46 -1.07 14.81
C GLU A 321 -37.16 0.42 14.60
N ASN A 322 -35.93 0.84 14.88
CA ASN A 322 -35.50 2.24 14.89
C ASN A 322 -34.61 2.61 13.69
N HIS A 323 -34.37 1.69 12.75
CA HIS A 323 -33.42 1.91 11.65
C HIS A 323 -33.74 3.17 10.82
N LEU A 324 -35.03 3.48 10.60
CA LEU A 324 -35.43 4.69 9.89
C LEU A 324 -35.05 5.97 10.68
N VAL A 325 -35.20 5.96 12.01
CA VAL A 325 -34.80 7.08 12.86
C VAL A 325 -33.29 7.26 12.82
N CYS A 326 -32.52 6.16 12.86
CA CYS A 326 -31.07 6.18 12.69
C CYS A 326 -30.67 6.75 11.33
N PHE A 327 -31.36 6.39 10.24
CA PHE A 327 -31.14 6.98 8.93
C PHE A 327 -31.44 8.49 8.90
N HIS A 328 -32.54 8.95 9.49
CA HIS A 328 -32.82 10.39 9.51
C HIS A 328 -31.80 11.17 10.34
N MET A 329 -31.27 10.57 11.42
CA MET A 329 -30.16 11.15 12.18
C MET A 329 -28.89 11.28 11.32
N LEU A 330 -28.55 10.25 10.54
CA LEU A 330 -27.47 10.31 9.55
C LEU A 330 -27.67 11.47 8.58
N SER A 331 -28.86 11.59 7.98
CA SER A 331 -29.17 12.63 7.00
C SER A 331 -29.03 14.03 7.59
N ARG A 332 -29.48 14.23 8.85
CA ARG A 332 -29.32 15.51 9.56
C ARG A 332 -27.86 15.82 9.87
N LEU A 333 -27.08 14.85 10.34
CA LEU A 333 -25.67 15.06 10.64
C LEU A 333 -24.82 15.26 9.37
N PHE A 334 -25.16 14.58 8.27
CA PHE A 334 -24.55 14.84 6.96
C PHE A 334 -24.79 16.29 6.52
N GLY A 335 -25.97 16.85 6.82
CA GLY A 335 -26.28 18.27 6.58
C GLY A 335 -25.38 19.26 7.32
N CYS A 336 -24.57 18.83 8.30
CA CYS A 336 -23.57 19.67 8.95
C CYS A 336 -22.22 19.71 8.20
N LEU A 337 -21.98 18.76 7.31
CA LEU A 337 -20.76 18.68 6.49
C LEU A 337 -20.84 19.68 5.34
N ARG A 338 -19.69 20.25 4.94
CA ARG A 338 -19.66 21.21 3.82
C ARG A 338 -20.04 20.55 2.48
N LEU A 339 -19.83 19.24 2.35
CA LEU A 339 -20.26 18.43 1.20
C LEU A 339 -21.78 18.46 0.96
N SER A 340 -22.59 18.69 1.99
CA SER A 340 -24.04 18.74 1.83
C SER A 340 -24.51 19.94 1.00
N GLY A 341 -23.75 21.05 0.99
CA GLY A 341 -24.02 22.22 0.17
C GLY A 341 -23.88 21.94 -1.34
N LEU A 342 -22.97 21.03 -1.71
CA LEU A 342 -22.77 20.59 -3.10
C LEU A 342 -23.91 19.69 -3.58
N GLN A 343 -24.57 18.97 -2.67
CA GLN A 343 -25.75 18.15 -2.99
C GLN A 343 -27.02 18.99 -3.22
N GLN A 344 -27.03 20.26 -2.79
CA GLN A 344 -28.20 21.17 -2.84
C GLN A 344 -28.06 22.29 -3.89
N GLU A 345 -27.05 22.24 -4.77
CA GLU A 345 -26.78 23.25 -5.83
C GLU A 345 -26.66 24.71 -5.33
N ALA A 346 -26.53 24.92 -4.02
CA ALA A 346 -26.74 26.23 -3.39
C ALA A 346 -25.45 27.06 -3.18
N ARG A 347 -24.26 26.53 -3.50
CA ARG A 347 -22.97 27.23 -3.37
C ARG A 347 -21.95 26.78 -4.42
N GLU A 348 -21.48 27.72 -5.24
CA GLU A 348 -20.32 27.57 -6.14
C GLU A 348 -18.97 27.75 -5.40
N ASP A 349 -18.87 27.36 -4.13
CA ASP A 349 -17.62 27.48 -3.38
C ASP A 349 -16.78 26.19 -3.57
N THR A 350 -15.73 26.25 -4.38
CA THR A 350 -14.76 25.15 -4.54
C THR A 350 -14.05 24.86 -3.21
N LEU A 351 -14.29 23.66 -2.66
CA LEU A 351 -13.57 23.14 -1.49
C LEU A 351 -12.08 22.95 -1.80
N SER A 352 -11.21 23.23 -0.83
CA SER A 352 -9.77 22.94 -0.98
C SER A 352 -9.50 21.42 -0.95
N PRO A 353 -8.38 20.93 -1.52
CA PRO A 353 -8.04 19.50 -1.48
C PRO A 353 -7.94 18.92 -0.05
N ALA A 354 -7.46 19.73 0.90
CA ALA A 354 -7.39 19.35 2.31
C ALA A 354 -8.79 19.19 2.92
N ASP A 355 -9.71 20.11 2.61
CA ASP A 355 -11.11 20.03 3.05
C ASP A 355 -11.78 18.77 2.49
N TRP A 356 -11.60 18.48 1.19
CA TRP A 356 -12.09 17.26 0.55
C TRP A 356 -11.63 16.00 1.29
N SER A 357 -10.35 15.93 1.66
CA SER A 357 -9.83 14.76 2.38
C SER A 357 -10.52 14.55 3.73
N THR A 358 -10.72 15.61 4.51
CA THR A 358 -11.33 15.51 5.85
C THR A 358 -12.82 15.18 5.78
N GLU A 359 -13.54 15.81 4.87
CA GLU A 359 -14.99 15.64 4.68
C GLU A 359 -15.32 14.25 4.11
N LEU A 360 -14.55 13.76 3.14
CA LEU A 360 -14.72 12.42 2.58
C LEU A 360 -14.39 11.32 3.59
N VAL A 361 -13.40 11.52 4.47
CA VAL A 361 -13.12 10.57 5.56
C VAL A 361 -14.29 10.53 6.55
N ALA A 362 -14.91 11.67 6.86
CA ALA A 362 -16.10 11.69 7.69
C ALA A 362 -17.28 10.95 7.02
N LEU A 363 -17.49 11.18 5.72
CA LEU A 363 -18.51 10.46 4.93
C LEU A 363 -18.24 8.95 4.87
N GLU A 364 -16.99 8.54 4.66
CA GLU A 364 -16.56 7.13 4.70
C GLU A 364 -16.95 6.50 6.04
N GLN A 365 -16.64 7.17 7.16
CA GLN A 365 -16.98 6.67 8.50
C GLN A 365 -18.49 6.57 8.70
N LEU A 366 -19.26 7.55 8.25
CA LEU A 366 -20.73 7.53 8.32
C LEU A 366 -21.32 6.36 7.53
N LEU A 367 -20.90 6.18 6.27
CA LEU A 367 -21.38 5.09 5.41
C LEU A 367 -20.95 3.72 5.95
N ASN A 368 -19.76 3.60 6.51
CA ASN A 368 -19.29 2.38 7.12
C ASN A 368 -20.10 2.02 8.39
N LEU A 369 -20.47 3.02 9.20
CA LEU A 369 -21.37 2.81 10.33
C LEU A 369 -22.75 2.31 9.87
N VAL A 370 -23.31 2.89 8.81
CA VAL A 370 -24.57 2.43 8.20
C VAL A 370 -24.50 0.97 7.76
N LEU A 371 -23.43 0.61 7.04
CA LEU A 371 -23.22 -0.74 6.52
C LEU A 371 -23.00 -1.75 7.67
N SER A 372 -22.17 -1.40 8.66
CA SER A 372 -21.85 -2.29 9.79
C SER A 372 -23.01 -2.51 10.78
N SER A 373 -23.97 -1.59 10.82
CA SER A 373 -25.15 -1.64 11.70
C SER A 373 -26.43 -2.04 10.96
N ASP A 374 -26.34 -2.51 9.70
CA ASP A 374 -27.46 -2.96 8.87
C ASP A 374 -28.66 -2.00 8.82
N ILE A 375 -28.39 -0.69 8.80
CA ILE A 375 -29.42 0.36 8.90
C ILE A 375 -30.25 0.41 7.61
N TYR A 376 -29.59 0.27 6.47
CA TYR A 376 -30.27 0.31 5.18
C TYR A 376 -30.72 -1.09 4.75
N ASN A 377 -32.04 -1.27 4.70
CA ASN A 377 -32.66 -2.48 4.16
C ASN A 377 -33.51 -2.10 2.94
N VAL A 378 -33.11 -2.63 1.77
CA VAL A 378 -33.69 -2.29 0.47
C VAL A 378 -35.19 -2.64 0.39
N ALA A 379 -35.59 -3.77 0.96
CA ALA A 379 -36.98 -4.21 0.90
C ALA A 379 -37.89 -3.36 1.80
N SER A 380 -37.43 -3.04 3.02
CA SER A 380 -38.22 -2.20 3.93
C SER A 380 -38.32 -0.77 3.42
N ASP A 381 -37.24 -0.21 2.86
CA ASP A 381 -37.25 1.14 2.29
C ASP A 381 -38.23 1.27 1.12
N ARG A 382 -38.21 0.29 0.21
CA ARG A 382 -39.10 0.28 -0.97
C ARG A 382 -40.57 0.10 -0.60
N ILE A 383 -40.87 -0.84 0.30
CA ILE A 383 -42.27 -1.21 0.61
C ILE A 383 -42.89 -0.23 1.61
N ARG A 384 -42.15 0.15 2.66
CA ARG A 384 -42.71 0.91 3.80
C ARG A 384 -42.38 2.40 3.74
N HIS A 385 -41.21 2.77 3.21
CA HIS A 385 -40.68 4.13 3.34
C HIS A 385 -40.56 4.87 2.00
N LYS A 386 -41.17 4.34 0.92
CA LYS A 386 -41.23 5.00 -0.40
C LYS A 386 -39.84 5.41 -0.93
N GLU A 387 -38.83 4.57 -0.70
CA GLU A 387 -37.48 4.74 -1.25
C GLU A 387 -36.74 6.02 -0.78
N ILE A 388 -37.10 6.57 0.39
CA ILE A 388 -36.46 7.78 0.93
C ILE A 388 -34.95 7.58 1.11
N GLN A 389 -34.52 6.42 1.62
CA GLN A 389 -33.08 6.15 1.83
C GLN A 389 -32.37 5.97 0.49
N PHE A 390 -32.98 5.22 -0.44
CA PHE A 390 -32.44 5.05 -1.78
C PHE A 390 -32.22 6.39 -2.50
N VAL A 391 -33.21 7.30 -2.49
CA VAL A 391 -33.10 8.62 -3.13
C VAL A 391 -31.98 9.46 -2.50
N PHE A 392 -31.80 9.40 -1.19
CA PHE A 392 -30.70 10.10 -0.51
C PHE A 392 -29.33 9.58 -0.97
N TYR A 393 -29.12 8.27 -0.93
CA TYR A 393 -27.85 7.67 -1.35
C TYR A 393 -27.59 7.85 -2.84
N ARG A 394 -28.65 7.86 -3.66
CA ARG A 394 -28.56 8.15 -5.10
C ARG A 394 -28.04 9.55 -5.37
N LYS A 395 -28.62 10.56 -4.72
CA LYS A 395 -28.14 11.95 -4.81
C LYS A 395 -26.70 12.10 -4.30
N LEU A 396 -26.34 11.33 -3.27
CA LEU A 396 -24.98 11.32 -2.74
C LEU A 396 -23.98 10.72 -3.75
N ALA A 397 -24.34 9.62 -4.41
CA ALA A 397 -23.55 9.01 -5.48
C ALA A 397 -23.35 9.98 -6.64
N GLN A 398 -24.42 10.63 -7.11
CA GLN A 398 -24.36 11.64 -8.17
C GLN A 398 -23.40 12.80 -7.83
N MET A 399 -23.47 13.32 -6.59
CA MET A 399 -22.57 14.37 -6.12
C MET A 399 -21.10 13.93 -6.13
N LEU A 400 -20.81 12.68 -5.76
CA LEU A 400 -19.45 12.14 -5.76
C LEU A 400 -18.90 11.90 -7.17
N MET A 401 -19.76 11.50 -8.13
CA MET A 401 -19.36 11.34 -9.54
C MET A 401 -19.12 12.70 -10.20
N SER A 402 -20.00 13.69 -9.96
CA SER A 402 -19.87 15.01 -10.56
C SER A 402 -18.64 15.79 -10.07
N HIS A 403 -18.10 15.40 -8.91
CA HIS A 403 -16.88 15.97 -8.31
C HIS A 403 -15.84 14.86 -8.07
N SER A 404 -15.31 14.27 -9.13
CA SER A 404 -14.31 13.19 -9.04
C SER A 404 -13.02 13.63 -8.33
N GLN A 405 -12.60 12.89 -7.30
CA GLN A 405 -11.39 13.16 -6.50
C GLN A 405 -10.44 11.95 -6.50
N ALA A 406 -9.87 11.61 -7.66
CA ALA A 406 -8.98 10.44 -7.83
C ALA A 406 -7.70 10.50 -6.98
N SER A 407 -7.29 11.69 -6.51
CA SER A 407 -6.15 11.88 -5.61
C SER A 407 -6.45 11.53 -4.14
N VAL A 408 -7.72 11.38 -3.75
CA VAL A 408 -8.13 11.18 -2.35
C VAL A 408 -8.59 9.74 -2.11
N PRO A 409 -7.88 8.93 -1.28
CA PRO A 409 -8.24 7.54 -1.00
C PRO A 409 -9.68 7.31 -0.51
N ALA A 410 -10.20 8.24 0.30
CA ALA A 410 -11.53 8.14 0.90
C ALA A 410 -12.66 8.23 -0.14
N TRP A 411 -12.42 8.88 -1.28
CA TRP A 411 -13.40 8.98 -2.38
C TRP A 411 -13.77 7.58 -2.93
N PHE A 412 -12.76 6.78 -3.27
CA PHE A 412 -12.95 5.39 -3.71
C PHE A 412 -13.66 4.53 -2.66
N ARG A 413 -13.34 4.73 -1.37
CA ARG A 413 -13.95 3.98 -0.27
C ARG A 413 -15.42 4.35 -0.07
N CYS A 414 -15.80 5.62 -0.23
CA CYS A 414 -17.19 6.04 -0.18
C CYS A 414 -18.01 5.36 -1.30
N LEU A 415 -17.51 5.39 -2.53
CA LEU A 415 -18.15 4.71 -3.67
C LEU A 415 -18.27 3.20 -3.44
N LYS A 416 -17.23 2.58 -2.86
CA LYS A 416 -17.25 1.15 -2.53
C LYS A 416 -18.34 0.81 -1.53
N LEU A 417 -18.50 1.64 -0.49
CA LEU A 417 -19.54 1.47 0.52
C LEU A 417 -20.93 1.64 -0.11
N LEU A 418 -21.12 2.60 -1.03
CA LEU A 418 -22.39 2.78 -1.75
C LEU A 418 -22.76 1.57 -2.62
N VAL A 419 -21.80 1.02 -3.36
CA VAL A 419 -21.99 -0.24 -4.12
C VAL A 419 -22.37 -1.40 -3.19
N SER A 420 -21.71 -1.47 -2.03
CA SER A 420 -21.95 -2.54 -1.04
C SER A 420 -23.32 -2.40 -0.36
N LEU A 421 -23.82 -1.17 -0.18
CA LEU A 421 -25.15 -0.90 0.38
C LEU A 421 -26.25 -1.37 -0.59
N ASN A 422 -26.19 -0.93 -1.85
CA ASN A 422 -27.06 -1.40 -2.93
C ASN A 422 -26.51 -0.96 -4.29
N HIS A 423 -26.17 -1.93 -5.15
CA HIS A 423 -25.68 -1.66 -6.51
C HIS A 423 -26.57 -0.73 -7.34
N LEU A 424 -27.89 -0.75 -7.14
CA LEU A 424 -28.85 0.10 -7.87
C LEU A 424 -28.65 1.60 -7.60
N ILE A 425 -27.95 1.97 -6.52
CA ILE A 425 -27.63 3.38 -6.19
C ILE A 425 -26.70 3.97 -7.26
N VAL A 426 -25.78 3.16 -7.77
CA VAL A 426 -24.71 3.59 -8.67
C VAL A 426 -24.98 3.16 -10.12
N GLU A 427 -25.78 2.11 -10.31
CA GLU A 427 -26.10 1.53 -11.63
C GLU A 427 -26.50 2.53 -12.73
N PRO A 428 -27.26 3.62 -12.47
CA PRO A 428 -27.63 4.54 -13.54
C PRO A 428 -26.51 5.47 -14.02
N ASP A 429 -25.45 5.67 -13.22
CA ASP A 429 -24.24 6.42 -13.61
C ASP A 429 -23.01 5.48 -13.61
N LEU A 430 -23.22 4.21 -14.00
CA LEU A 430 -22.15 3.21 -13.99
C LEU A 430 -21.03 3.58 -14.96
N ASP A 431 -21.37 4.22 -16.06
CA ASP A 431 -20.45 4.73 -17.06
C ASP A 431 -19.54 5.83 -16.51
N ASP A 432 -20.09 6.79 -15.75
CA ASP A 432 -19.33 7.84 -15.08
C ASP A 432 -18.45 7.28 -13.96
N LEU A 433 -18.92 6.25 -13.23
CA LEU A 433 -18.09 5.54 -12.26
C LEU A 433 -16.88 4.88 -12.94
N VAL A 434 -17.12 4.15 -14.03
CA VAL A 434 -16.07 3.43 -14.74
C VAL A 434 -15.07 4.41 -15.37
N ALA A 435 -15.54 5.54 -15.91
CA ALA A 435 -14.66 6.60 -16.42
C ALA A 435 -13.82 7.20 -15.29
N SER A 436 -14.45 7.74 -14.25
CA SER A 436 -13.77 8.54 -13.21
C SER A 436 -12.94 7.72 -12.21
N ALA A 437 -13.30 6.45 -11.97
CA ALA A 437 -12.62 5.62 -10.97
C ALA A 437 -11.72 4.53 -11.56
N TRP A 438 -11.83 4.22 -12.86
CA TRP A 438 -11.08 3.11 -13.46
C TRP A 438 -10.35 3.48 -14.75
N ILE A 439 -11.05 3.86 -15.82
CA ILE A 439 -10.45 3.98 -17.16
C ILE A 439 -9.70 5.30 -17.35
N ASP A 440 -10.30 6.43 -16.97
CA ASP A 440 -9.72 7.77 -17.14
C ASP A 440 -9.12 8.31 -15.82
N ALA A 441 -8.97 7.45 -14.81
CA ALA A 441 -8.50 7.83 -13.49
C ALA A 441 -6.96 7.93 -13.43
N GLU A 442 -6.44 9.13 -13.22
CA GLU A 442 -5.00 9.37 -13.02
C GLU A 442 -4.56 9.02 -11.59
N VAL A 443 -4.24 7.74 -11.35
CA VAL A 443 -3.82 7.24 -10.03
C VAL A 443 -2.36 6.81 -10.05
N SER A 444 -1.46 7.73 -9.71
CA SER A 444 0.00 7.48 -9.67
C SER A 444 0.50 7.00 -8.30
N GLU A 445 -0.14 7.43 -7.20
CA GLU A 445 0.33 7.10 -5.84
C GLU A 445 -0.10 5.68 -5.38
N PRO A 446 0.79 4.91 -4.72
CA PRO A 446 0.44 3.57 -4.24
C PRO A 446 -0.62 3.58 -3.12
N ARG A 447 -0.75 4.70 -2.39
CA ARG A 447 -1.75 4.86 -1.31
C ARG A 447 -3.18 4.99 -1.85
N THR A 448 -3.36 5.56 -3.04
CA THR A 448 -4.66 5.71 -3.72
C THR A 448 -4.99 4.50 -4.59
N LYS A 449 -3.97 3.85 -5.18
CA LYS A 449 -4.14 2.63 -5.99
C LYS A 449 -4.82 1.48 -5.24
N LYS A 450 -4.44 1.22 -3.98
CA LYS A 450 -5.07 0.15 -3.17
C LYS A 450 -6.59 0.36 -2.96
N PRO A 451 -7.07 1.54 -2.51
CA PRO A 451 -8.49 1.86 -2.46
C PRO A 451 -9.22 1.73 -3.81
N GLN A 452 -8.60 2.20 -4.90
CA GLN A 452 -9.14 2.09 -6.25
C GLN A 452 -9.34 0.62 -6.65
N GLU A 453 -8.29 -0.21 -6.52
CA GLU A 453 -8.37 -1.64 -6.81
C GLU A 453 -9.43 -2.34 -5.94
N SER A 454 -9.57 -1.92 -4.67
CA SER A 454 -10.59 -2.46 -3.78
C SER A 454 -12.02 -2.12 -4.22
N LEU A 455 -12.26 -0.92 -4.74
CA LEU A 455 -13.53 -0.52 -5.33
C LEU A 455 -13.86 -1.38 -6.57
N ILE A 456 -12.94 -1.44 -7.54
CA ILE A 456 -13.14 -2.20 -8.78
C ILE A 456 -13.34 -3.69 -8.47
N SER A 457 -12.56 -4.25 -7.53
CA SER A 457 -12.75 -5.63 -7.07
C SER A 457 -14.14 -5.87 -6.46
N THR A 458 -14.67 -4.89 -5.73
CA THR A 458 -16.03 -4.95 -5.17
C THR A 458 -17.08 -4.90 -6.27
N MET A 459 -16.87 -4.09 -7.32
CA MET A 459 -17.73 -4.08 -8.50
C MET A 459 -17.73 -5.44 -9.20
N PHE A 460 -16.55 -6.04 -9.44
CA PHE A 460 -16.45 -7.37 -10.06
C PHE A 460 -17.22 -8.42 -9.28
N GLN A 461 -17.01 -8.48 -7.97
CA GLN A 461 -17.71 -9.43 -7.10
C GLN A 461 -19.23 -9.19 -7.09
N THR A 462 -19.67 -7.93 -7.07
CA THR A 462 -21.09 -7.57 -7.03
C THR A 462 -21.78 -7.97 -8.34
N TYR A 463 -21.24 -7.55 -9.48
CA TYR A 463 -21.82 -7.87 -10.80
C TYR A 463 -21.70 -9.35 -11.17
N SER A 464 -20.65 -10.04 -10.68
CA SER A 464 -20.53 -11.51 -10.81
C SER A 464 -21.64 -12.22 -10.04
N LYS A 465 -21.86 -11.88 -8.75
CA LYS A 465 -22.94 -12.45 -7.92
C LYS A 465 -24.34 -12.19 -8.49
N LEU A 466 -24.54 -11.01 -9.09
CA LEU A 466 -25.79 -10.64 -9.74
C LEU A 466 -25.99 -11.30 -11.12
N ARG A 467 -24.99 -12.02 -11.63
CA ARG A 467 -24.97 -12.58 -13.00
C ARG A 467 -25.14 -11.51 -14.09
N GLN A 468 -24.74 -10.29 -13.80
CA GLN A 468 -24.80 -9.11 -14.69
C GLN A 468 -23.40 -8.63 -15.10
N PHE A 469 -22.39 -9.49 -14.96
CA PHE A 469 -21.02 -9.19 -15.38
C PHE A 469 -20.91 -8.71 -16.84
N PRO A 470 -21.71 -9.23 -17.81
CA PRO A 470 -21.72 -8.69 -19.17
C PRO A 470 -22.08 -7.21 -19.27
N ARG A 471 -23.04 -6.74 -18.46
CA ARG A 471 -23.45 -5.33 -18.44
C ARG A 471 -22.33 -4.41 -17.97
N LEU A 472 -21.55 -4.83 -16.97
CA LEU A 472 -20.40 -4.05 -16.51
C LEU A 472 -19.37 -3.86 -17.63
N PHE A 473 -19.09 -4.92 -18.40
CA PHE A 473 -18.11 -4.85 -19.49
C PHE A 473 -18.63 -4.15 -20.74
N GLU A 474 -19.95 -4.08 -20.93
CA GLU A 474 -20.58 -3.21 -21.92
C GLU A 474 -20.29 -1.72 -21.62
N GLU A 475 -20.42 -1.31 -20.36
CA GLU A 475 -20.08 0.07 -19.95
C GLU A 475 -18.57 0.34 -20.05
N VAL A 476 -17.72 -0.60 -19.61
CA VAL A 476 -16.25 -0.50 -19.75
C VAL A 476 -15.86 -0.28 -21.21
N LEU A 477 -16.43 -1.06 -22.12
CA LEU A 477 -16.14 -0.91 -23.55
C LEU A 477 -16.65 0.42 -24.10
N THR A 478 -17.83 0.88 -23.65
CA THR A 478 -18.39 2.17 -24.03
C THR A 478 -17.49 3.33 -23.58
N VAL A 479 -16.98 3.29 -22.35
CA VAL A 479 -16.07 4.30 -21.80
C VAL A 479 -14.72 4.30 -22.53
N ILE A 480 -14.14 3.13 -22.79
CA ILE A 480 -12.90 3.02 -23.58
C ILE A 480 -13.08 3.68 -24.96
N CYS A 481 -14.24 3.51 -25.60
CA CYS A 481 -14.52 4.06 -26.92
C CYS A 481 -14.83 5.57 -26.94
N ARG A 482 -15.00 6.24 -25.79
CA ARG A 482 -15.20 7.71 -25.73
C ARG A 482 -13.98 8.45 -26.28
N PRO A 483 -14.14 9.62 -26.92
CA PRO A 483 -13.02 10.45 -27.34
C PRO A 483 -12.30 11.00 -26.10
N ALA A 484 -11.08 10.55 -25.84
CA ALA A 484 -10.27 10.99 -24.71
C ALA A 484 -8.82 11.21 -25.16
N ALA A 485 -8.02 11.89 -24.33
CA ALA A 485 -6.59 12.05 -24.55
C ALA A 485 -5.87 10.72 -24.23
N ASP A 486 -6.02 9.75 -25.11
CA ASP A 486 -5.66 8.34 -24.90
C ASP A 486 -4.15 8.09 -24.68
N GLU A 487 -3.29 9.07 -24.98
CA GLU A 487 -1.83 8.93 -24.86
C GLU A 487 -1.36 8.76 -23.39
N LEU A 488 -2.20 9.13 -22.41
CA LEU A 488 -1.90 9.08 -20.97
C LEU A 488 -2.68 8.01 -20.19
N ARG A 489 -3.55 7.23 -20.85
CA ARG A 489 -4.34 6.19 -20.17
C ARG A 489 -3.44 5.10 -19.61
N LEU A 490 -3.61 4.82 -18.31
CA LEU A 490 -2.90 3.72 -17.62
C LEU A 490 -3.43 2.36 -18.14
N PRO A 491 -2.64 1.28 -17.98
CA PRO A 491 -3.12 -0.07 -18.25
C PRO A 491 -4.44 -0.36 -17.50
N VAL A 492 -5.43 -0.89 -18.21
CA VAL A 492 -6.78 -1.14 -17.67
C VAL A 492 -6.73 -2.12 -16.49
N PHE A 493 -5.82 -3.09 -16.52
CA PHE A 493 -5.67 -4.08 -15.47
C PHE A 493 -4.32 -3.97 -14.77
N SER A 494 -4.34 -3.86 -13.45
CA SER A 494 -3.17 -4.13 -12.61
C SER A 494 -3.10 -5.62 -12.26
N ALA A 495 -1.94 -6.11 -11.80
CA ALA A 495 -1.79 -7.49 -11.35
C ALA A 495 -2.84 -7.90 -10.28
N GLY A 496 -3.18 -7.00 -9.35
CA GLY A 496 -4.21 -7.22 -8.35
C GLY A 496 -5.62 -7.36 -8.95
N LEU A 497 -5.95 -6.52 -9.94
CA LEU A 497 -7.23 -6.61 -10.65
C LEU A 497 -7.32 -7.84 -11.53
N THR A 498 -6.24 -8.25 -12.21
CA THR A 498 -6.20 -9.47 -13.01
C THR A 498 -6.43 -10.71 -12.16
N ALA A 499 -5.87 -10.76 -10.95
CA ALA A 499 -6.13 -11.85 -10.00
C ALA A 499 -7.61 -11.91 -9.60
N LYS A 500 -8.25 -10.76 -9.34
CA LYS A 500 -9.69 -10.70 -9.02
C LYS A 500 -10.59 -10.97 -10.22
N LEU A 501 -10.20 -10.56 -11.42
CA LEU A 501 -10.88 -10.94 -12.66
C LEU A 501 -10.89 -12.47 -12.81
N ARG A 502 -9.74 -13.12 -12.62
CA ARG A 502 -9.63 -14.59 -12.68
C ARG A 502 -10.56 -15.29 -11.69
N GLU A 503 -10.58 -14.84 -10.43
CA GLU A 503 -11.51 -15.37 -9.42
C GLU A 503 -12.97 -15.27 -9.90
N CYS A 504 -13.38 -14.11 -10.42
CA CYS A 504 -14.76 -13.91 -10.89
C CYS A 504 -15.08 -14.75 -12.13
N LEU A 505 -14.15 -14.84 -13.09
CA LEU A 505 -14.34 -15.64 -14.31
C LEU A 505 -14.51 -17.13 -14.02
N LEU A 506 -13.87 -17.65 -12.97
CA LEU A 506 -14.03 -19.05 -12.57
C LEU A 506 -15.40 -19.33 -11.92
N GLU A 507 -16.04 -18.33 -11.31
CA GLU A 507 -17.37 -18.45 -10.71
C GLU A 507 -18.52 -18.31 -11.72
N LEU A 508 -18.26 -17.68 -12.88
CA LEU A 508 -19.29 -17.36 -13.87
C LEU A 508 -19.68 -18.57 -14.74
N PRO A 509 -20.95 -18.66 -15.19
CA PRO A 509 -21.34 -19.63 -16.20
C PRO A 509 -20.60 -19.39 -17.54
N PRO A 510 -20.13 -20.44 -18.24
CA PRO A 510 -19.34 -20.28 -19.47
C PRO A 510 -20.02 -19.43 -20.55
N ASN A 511 -21.35 -19.49 -20.66
CA ASN A 511 -22.10 -18.70 -21.63
C ASN A 511 -22.00 -17.19 -21.37
N GLN A 512 -21.93 -16.74 -20.11
CA GLN A 512 -21.79 -15.31 -19.81
C GLN A 512 -20.39 -14.79 -20.18
N ILE A 513 -19.37 -15.63 -20.03
CA ILE A 513 -18.01 -15.32 -20.48
C ILE A 513 -18.01 -15.17 -22.01
N LEU A 514 -18.67 -16.08 -22.72
CA LEU A 514 -18.81 -16.01 -24.17
C LEU A 514 -19.65 -14.82 -24.64
N ASP A 515 -20.66 -14.39 -23.89
CA ASP A 515 -21.44 -13.18 -24.17
C ASP A 515 -20.54 -11.93 -24.12
N ILE A 516 -19.68 -11.83 -23.09
CA ILE A 516 -18.71 -10.73 -22.96
C ILE A 516 -17.74 -10.71 -24.14
N LEU A 517 -17.15 -11.85 -24.46
CA LEU A 517 -16.21 -11.94 -25.57
C LEU A 517 -16.88 -11.63 -26.92
N CYS A 518 -18.13 -12.06 -27.14
CA CYS A 518 -18.89 -11.68 -28.33
C CYS A 518 -19.05 -10.16 -28.43
N LEU A 519 -19.42 -9.50 -27.32
CA LEU A 519 -19.59 -8.04 -27.26
C LEU A 519 -18.30 -7.30 -27.61
N PHE A 520 -17.15 -7.74 -27.07
CA PHE A 520 -15.85 -7.18 -27.43
C PHE A 520 -15.51 -7.38 -28.91
N VAL A 521 -15.71 -8.60 -29.44
CA VAL A 521 -15.40 -8.91 -30.83
C VAL A 521 -16.27 -8.10 -31.80
N GLU A 522 -17.58 -8.02 -31.56
CA GLU A 522 -18.51 -7.29 -32.43
C GLU A 522 -18.22 -5.79 -32.46
N LYS A 523 -17.99 -5.17 -31.31
CA LYS A 523 -17.68 -3.73 -31.21
C LYS A 523 -16.32 -3.40 -31.82
N CYS A 524 -15.30 -4.23 -31.57
CA CYS A 524 -13.98 -4.06 -32.18
C CYS A 524 -14.06 -4.16 -33.71
N GLN A 525 -14.74 -5.18 -34.23
CA GLN A 525 -14.93 -5.41 -35.66
C GLN A 525 -15.73 -4.29 -36.36
N THR A 526 -16.77 -3.75 -35.71
CA THR A 526 -17.69 -2.79 -36.34
C THR A 526 -17.28 -1.33 -36.18
N LEU A 527 -16.69 -0.95 -35.04
CA LEU A 527 -16.42 0.46 -34.70
C LEU A 527 -14.93 0.82 -34.76
N ILE A 528 -14.06 -0.08 -34.32
CA ILE A 528 -12.63 0.24 -34.12
C ILE A 528 -11.83 -0.09 -35.38
N VAL A 529 -11.76 -1.38 -35.75
CA VAL A 529 -10.91 -1.88 -36.85
C VAL A 529 -11.04 -1.08 -38.15
N PRO A 530 -12.25 -0.71 -38.63
CA PRO A 530 -12.39 0.05 -39.88
C PRO A 530 -11.82 1.48 -39.84
N ALA A 531 -11.63 2.05 -38.65
CA ALA A 531 -11.25 3.46 -38.44
C ALA A 531 -9.82 3.64 -37.88
N VAL A 532 -9.05 2.55 -37.74
CA VAL A 532 -7.69 2.58 -37.16
C VAL A 532 -6.67 3.22 -38.10
N GLU A 533 -6.83 3.05 -39.42
CA GLU A 533 -5.88 3.58 -40.40
C GLU A 533 -5.80 5.11 -40.32
N GLY A 534 -4.61 5.63 -40.00
CA GLY A 534 -4.34 7.07 -39.90
C GLY A 534 -4.85 7.77 -38.63
N SER A 535 -5.46 7.05 -37.67
CA SER A 535 -6.00 7.63 -36.43
C SER A 535 -5.30 7.09 -35.17
N ALA A 536 -4.56 7.96 -34.48
CA ALA A 536 -3.88 7.59 -33.22
C ALA A 536 -4.87 7.25 -32.09
N ASP A 537 -5.97 7.99 -31.98
CA ASP A 537 -7.07 7.75 -31.01
C ASP A 537 -7.66 6.34 -31.20
N MET A 538 -8.03 5.98 -32.44
CA MET A 538 -8.58 4.63 -32.71
C MET A 538 -7.55 3.52 -32.46
N ALA A 539 -6.26 3.77 -32.73
CA ALA A 539 -5.22 2.78 -32.46
C ALA A 539 -4.97 2.58 -30.96
N LEU A 540 -5.11 3.62 -30.14
CA LEU A 540 -5.01 3.53 -28.69
C LEU A 540 -6.23 2.82 -28.09
N LYS A 541 -7.44 3.12 -28.57
CA LYS A 541 -8.66 2.36 -28.24
C LYS A 541 -8.54 0.89 -28.60
N LEU A 542 -8.00 0.58 -29.78
CA LEU A 542 -7.73 -0.78 -30.20
C LEU A 542 -6.79 -1.48 -29.22
N LEU A 543 -5.74 -0.81 -28.75
CA LEU A 543 -4.80 -1.38 -27.79
C LEU A 543 -5.47 -1.66 -26.44
N SER A 544 -6.26 -0.73 -25.91
CA SER A 544 -7.01 -0.92 -24.65
C SER A 544 -8.04 -2.04 -24.76
N VAL A 545 -8.76 -2.15 -25.89
CA VAL A 545 -9.70 -3.26 -26.11
C VAL A 545 -8.96 -4.60 -26.25
N SER A 546 -7.82 -4.60 -26.95
CA SER A 546 -7.00 -5.80 -27.14
C SER A 546 -6.37 -6.28 -25.83
N SER A 547 -5.95 -5.37 -24.95
CA SER A 547 -5.43 -5.72 -23.62
C SER A 547 -6.50 -6.37 -22.73
N VAL A 548 -7.72 -5.83 -22.75
CA VAL A 548 -8.86 -6.42 -22.04
C VAL A 548 -9.20 -7.79 -22.60
N LEU A 549 -9.29 -7.94 -23.93
CA LEU A 549 -9.59 -9.21 -24.58
C LEU A 549 -8.52 -10.28 -24.26
N HIS A 550 -7.25 -9.90 -24.29
CA HIS A 550 -6.12 -10.72 -23.86
C HIS A 550 -6.29 -11.19 -22.41
N ALA A 551 -6.56 -10.27 -21.49
CA ALA A 551 -6.75 -10.57 -20.07
C ALA A 551 -7.93 -11.54 -19.84
N PHE A 552 -9.04 -11.40 -20.56
CA PHE A 552 -10.17 -12.33 -20.45
C PHE A 552 -9.82 -13.73 -20.94
N LEU A 553 -9.26 -13.84 -22.14
CA LEU A 553 -8.98 -15.14 -22.76
C LEU A 553 -7.91 -15.92 -21.99
N PHE A 554 -6.90 -15.26 -21.42
CA PHE A 554 -5.86 -15.93 -20.60
C PHE A 554 -6.32 -16.30 -19.18
N ASN A 555 -7.38 -15.67 -18.66
CA ASN A 555 -7.84 -15.91 -17.28
C ASN A 555 -9.17 -16.68 -17.20
N MET A 556 -9.84 -16.96 -18.32
CA MET A 556 -11.03 -17.80 -18.34
C MET A 556 -10.69 -19.29 -18.17
N ARG A 557 -11.67 -20.08 -17.73
CA ARG A 557 -11.50 -21.52 -17.58
C ARG A 557 -11.23 -22.17 -18.95
N SER A 558 -10.19 -23.00 -19.02
CA SER A 558 -9.88 -23.77 -20.23
C SER A 558 -10.96 -24.80 -20.56
N LEU A 559 -11.13 -25.10 -21.85
CA LEU A 559 -11.99 -26.19 -22.31
C LEU A 559 -11.37 -27.54 -21.95
N ASP A 560 -12.18 -28.46 -21.45
CA ASP A 560 -11.79 -29.84 -21.15
C ASP A 560 -12.79 -30.83 -21.77
N ASP A 561 -12.50 -32.13 -21.71
CA ASP A 561 -13.42 -33.16 -22.21
C ASP A 561 -14.76 -33.22 -21.45
N VAL A 562 -14.84 -32.61 -20.26
CA VAL A 562 -16.05 -32.50 -19.43
C VAL A 562 -16.94 -31.34 -19.90
N THR A 563 -16.39 -30.40 -20.66
CA THR A 563 -17.11 -29.21 -21.12
C THR A 563 -18.26 -29.58 -22.08
N PRO A 564 -19.47 -29.02 -21.91
CA PRO A 564 -20.60 -29.32 -22.79
C PRO A 564 -20.35 -28.89 -24.23
N SER A 565 -20.69 -29.75 -25.20
CA SER A 565 -20.48 -29.49 -26.63
C SER A 565 -21.04 -28.16 -27.15
N PRO A 566 -22.22 -27.66 -26.70
CA PRO A 566 -22.71 -26.35 -27.12
C PRO A 566 -21.78 -25.19 -26.76
N VAL A 567 -21.12 -25.27 -25.60
CA VAL A 567 -20.13 -24.27 -25.17
C VAL A 567 -18.90 -24.35 -26.07
N VAL A 568 -18.40 -25.57 -26.33
CA VAL A 568 -17.25 -25.80 -27.23
C VAL A 568 -17.49 -25.23 -28.63
N LEU A 569 -18.64 -25.54 -29.25
CA LEU A 569 -19.02 -25.04 -30.58
C LEU A 569 -19.14 -23.51 -30.61
N ARG A 570 -19.71 -22.92 -29.55
CA ARG A 570 -19.84 -21.46 -29.44
C ARG A 570 -18.47 -20.78 -29.29
N THR A 571 -17.56 -21.36 -28.50
CA THR A 571 -16.18 -20.88 -28.39
C THR A 571 -15.45 -20.94 -29.73
N GLN A 572 -15.57 -22.05 -30.47
CA GLN A 572 -15.00 -22.19 -31.82
C GLN A 572 -15.52 -21.12 -32.78
N SER A 573 -16.84 -20.93 -32.82
CA SER A 573 -17.47 -19.90 -33.67
C SER A 573 -16.96 -18.50 -33.33
N LEU A 574 -16.81 -18.19 -32.04
CA LEU A 574 -16.30 -16.91 -31.58
C LEU A 574 -14.83 -16.70 -31.93
N LEU A 575 -13.97 -17.71 -31.73
CA LEU A 575 -12.56 -17.64 -32.14
C LEU A 575 -12.41 -17.49 -33.66
N ALA A 576 -13.26 -18.16 -34.44
CA ALA A 576 -13.31 -17.98 -35.90
C ALA A 576 -13.76 -16.56 -36.30
N LYS A 577 -14.75 -15.98 -35.60
CA LYS A 577 -15.18 -14.58 -35.80
C LYS A 577 -14.07 -13.60 -35.46
N MET A 578 -13.36 -13.79 -34.35
CA MET A 578 -12.23 -12.95 -33.94
C MET A 578 -11.10 -13.01 -34.98
N GLN A 579 -10.79 -14.21 -35.49
CA GLN A 579 -9.77 -14.40 -36.52
C GLN A 579 -10.13 -13.65 -37.82
N LYS A 580 -11.32 -13.88 -38.36
CA LYS A 580 -11.75 -13.30 -39.66
C LYS A 580 -12.12 -11.81 -39.56
N GLY A 581 -12.69 -11.39 -38.44
CA GLY A 581 -13.27 -10.05 -38.26
C GLY A 581 -12.31 -9.02 -37.68
N ILE A 582 -11.25 -9.45 -36.97
CA ILE A 582 -10.31 -8.53 -36.30
C ILE A 582 -8.87 -8.82 -36.72
N ILE A 583 -8.40 -10.06 -36.50
CA ILE A 583 -6.99 -10.39 -36.72
C ILE A 583 -6.62 -10.24 -38.20
N GLN A 584 -7.37 -10.87 -39.11
CA GLN A 584 -7.06 -10.82 -40.53
C GLN A 584 -7.05 -9.38 -41.10
N PRO A 585 -8.08 -8.53 -40.87
CA PRO A 585 -8.04 -7.13 -41.30
C PRO A 585 -6.86 -6.33 -40.74
N LEU A 586 -6.49 -6.53 -39.47
CA LEU A 586 -5.34 -5.86 -38.88
C LEU A 586 -4.03 -6.34 -39.52
N MET A 587 -3.91 -7.63 -39.83
CA MET A 587 -2.74 -8.16 -40.54
C MET A 587 -2.64 -7.59 -41.96
N GLU A 588 -3.75 -7.51 -42.69
CA GLU A 588 -3.81 -6.89 -44.02
C GLU A 588 -3.37 -5.41 -43.98
N LEU A 589 -3.80 -4.66 -42.95
CA LEU A 589 -3.41 -3.27 -42.71
C LEU A 589 -1.90 -3.09 -42.46
N LEU A 590 -1.28 -4.01 -41.72
CA LEU A 590 0.16 -4.00 -41.45
C LEU A 590 0.99 -4.40 -42.68
N GLN A 591 0.40 -5.16 -43.61
CA GLN A 591 1.05 -5.62 -44.84
C GLN A 591 1.00 -4.59 -45.98
N ALA A 592 0.14 -3.58 -45.90
CA ALA A 592 -0.01 -2.56 -46.93
C ALA A 592 1.32 -1.84 -47.27
N PRO A 593 1.66 -1.65 -48.56
CA PRO A 593 2.93 -1.04 -48.97
C PRO A 593 3.01 0.44 -48.55
N ARG A 594 4.12 0.83 -47.91
CA ARG A 594 4.37 2.20 -47.42
C ARG A 594 5.70 2.75 -47.92
N ARG A 595 5.83 4.08 -48.01
CA ARG A 595 7.08 4.75 -48.40
C ARG A 595 8.11 4.64 -47.25
N GLN A 596 9.32 4.19 -47.55
CA GLN A 596 10.38 3.83 -46.57
C GLN A 596 10.99 5.01 -45.78
N GLU A 597 10.62 6.26 -46.04
CA GLU A 597 11.32 7.45 -45.53
C GLU A 597 10.60 8.19 -44.39
N GLU A 598 9.39 7.80 -44.01
CA GLU A 598 8.62 8.45 -42.93
C GLU A 598 8.82 7.71 -41.61
N LYS A 599 9.10 8.45 -40.52
CA LYS A 599 9.11 7.87 -39.17
C LYS A 599 7.76 7.17 -38.95
N PRO A 600 7.73 5.94 -38.43
CA PRO A 600 6.47 5.26 -38.20
C PRO A 600 5.59 6.06 -37.24
N ASP A 601 4.38 6.37 -37.69
CA ASP A 601 3.39 7.08 -36.90
C ASP A 601 3.00 6.29 -35.64
N LEU A 602 2.59 7.02 -34.59
CA LEU A 602 2.12 6.44 -33.33
C LEU A 602 0.98 5.42 -33.55
N TRP A 603 0.05 5.71 -34.46
CA TRP A 603 -1.07 4.81 -34.76
C TRP A 603 -0.61 3.45 -35.31
N LEU A 604 0.46 3.44 -36.12
CA LEU A 604 1.00 2.22 -36.72
C LEU A 604 1.69 1.34 -35.68
N ARG A 605 2.45 1.95 -34.77
CA ARG A 605 3.05 1.24 -33.62
C ARG A 605 1.96 0.58 -32.77
N LYS A 606 0.92 1.33 -32.40
CA LYS A 606 -0.17 0.85 -31.54
C LYS A 606 -1.06 -0.20 -32.23
N ALA A 607 -1.31 -0.05 -33.53
CA ALA A 607 -1.99 -1.06 -34.33
C ALA A 607 -1.16 -2.37 -34.43
N SER A 608 0.16 -2.26 -34.60
CA SER A 608 1.08 -3.41 -34.59
C SER A 608 1.11 -4.11 -33.23
N ASP A 609 1.23 -3.35 -32.14
CA ASP A 609 1.17 -3.87 -30.76
C ASP A 609 -0.14 -4.65 -30.53
N SER A 610 -1.27 -4.08 -30.94
CA SER A 610 -2.59 -4.70 -30.81
C SER A 610 -2.74 -5.96 -31.65
N ALA A 611 -2.36 -5.91 -32.93
CA ALA A 611 -2.48 -7.03 -33.84
C ALA A 611 -1.67 -8.23 -33.34
N LEU A 612 -0.40 -8.03 -33.01
CA LEU A 612 0.48 -9.12 -32.57
C LEU A 612 0.11 -9.65 -31.18
N LEU A 613 -0.41 -8.81 -30.28
CA LEU A 613 -0.99 -9.26 -29.01
C LEU A 613 -2.19 -10.18 -29.23
N LEU A 614 -3.12 -9.79 -30.11
CA LEU A 614 -4.30 -10.60 -30.42
C LEU A 614 -3.94 -11.90 -31.15
N VAL A 615 -2.97 -11.86 -32.06
CA VAL A 615 -2.46 -13.06 -32.75
C VAL A 615 -1.85 -14.04 -31.75
N TYR A 616 -0.96 -13.56 -30.87
CA TYR A 616 -0.39 -14.38 -29.80
C TYR A 616 -1.48 -14.99 -28.91
N THR A 617 -2.43 -14.16 -28.48
CA THR A 617 -3.52 -14.61 -27.61
C THR A 617 -4.36 -15.68 -28.27
N TRP A 618 -4.74 -15.47 -29.52
CA TRP A 618 -5.57 -16.41 -30.27
C TRP A 618 -4.86 -17.75 -30.44
N ILE A 619 -3.58 -17.75 -30.82
CA ILE A 619 -2.78 -18.97 -31.02
C ILE A 619 -2.60 -19.74 -29.71
N GLU A 620 -2.21 -19.07 -28.62
CA GLU A 620 -2.00 -19.74 -27.33
C GLU A 620 -3.30 -20.41 -26.84
N VAL A 621 -4.43 -19.70 -26.97
CA VAL A 621 -5.75 -20.19 -26.53
C VAL A 621 -6.25 -21.33 -27.42
N ASP A 622 -6.14 -21.20 -28.74
CA ASP A 622 -6.54 -22.24 -29.70
C ASP A 622 -5.72 -23.52 -29.51
N THR A 623 -4.40 -23.38 -29.35
CA THR A 623 -3.50 -24.51 -29.11
C THR A 623 -3.79 -25.18 -27.76
N LEU A 624 -4.01 -24.41 -26.70
CA LEU A 624 -4.39 -24.95 -25.39
C LEU A 624 -5.69 -25.77 -25.50
N PHE A 625 -6.72 -25.25 -26.15
CA PHE A 625 -8.00 -25.96 -26.31
C PHE A 625 -7.90 -27.21 -27.17
N GLY A 626 -7.09 -27.17 -28.24
CA GLY A 626 -6.80 -28.34 -29.06
C GLY A 626 -6.08 -29.46 -28.29
N VAL A 627 -5.24 -29.10 -27.31
CA VAL A 627 -4.54 -30.07 -26.46
C VAL A 627 -5.44 -30.59 -25.33
N SER A 628 -6.29 -29.74 -24.75
CA SER A 628 -7.05 -30.08 -23.54
C SER A 628 -8.46 -30.64 -23.78
N CYS A 629 -9.03 -30.47 -24.97
CA CYS A 629 -10.39 -30.90 -25.28
C CYS A 629 -10.46 -31.64 -26.63
N SER A 630 -10.74 -32.95 -26.60
CA SER A 630 -10.84 -33.80 -27.81
C SER A 630 -12.01 -33.44 -28.73
N LYS A 631 -13.04 -32.76 -28.19
CA LYS A 631 -14.21 -32.26 -28.94
C LYS A 631 -13.91 -30.94 -29.67
N TYR A 632 -12.80 -30.29 -29.32
CA TYR A 632 -12.45 -29.00 -29.90
C TYR A 632 -11.75 -29.20 -31.26
N VAL A 633 -12.24 -28.53 -32.28
CA VAL A 633 -11.66 -28.45 -33.61
C VAL A 633 -11.16 -27.02 -33.80
N SER A 634 -9.87 -26.87 -34.08
CA SER A 634 -9.26 -25.56 -34.34
C SER A 634 -9.87 -24.94 -35.61
N PRO A 635 -10.34 -23.69 -35.57
CA PRO A 635 -10.79 -22.96 -36.75
C PRO A 635 -9.71 -22.79 -37.84
N ALA A 636 -8.42 -22.86 -37.47
CA ALA A 636 -7.33 -22.82 -38.45
C ALA A 636 -7.25 -24.10 -39.30
N ALA A 637 -7.64 -25.26 -38.76
CA ALA A 637 -7.54 -26.54 -39.44
C ALA A 637 -8.59 -26.72 -40.56
N GLU A 638 -9.80 -26.16 -40.38
CA GLU A 638 -10.86 -26.20 -41.41
C GLU A 638 -10.50 -25.38 -42.66
N ILE A 639 -9.74 -24.29 -42.50
CA ILE A 639 -9.30 -23.42 -43.60
C ILE A 639 -8.07 -24.03 -44.31
N ALA A 640 -7.16 -24.67 -43.56
CA ALA A 640 -6.01 -25.38 -44.11
C ALA A 640 -6.39 -26.64 -44.91
N GLY A 641 -7.54 -27.26 -44.63
CA GLY A 641 -8.05 -28.43 -45.37
C GLY A 641 -8.32 -28.19 -46.87
N ALA A 642 -8.37 -26.95 -47.33
CA ALA A 642 -8.52 -26.59 -48.74
C ALA A 642 -7.18 -26.46 -49.51
N VAL A 643 -6.03 -26.47 -48.81
CA VAL A 643 -4.70 -26.36 -49.42
C VAL A 643 -3.89 -27.62 -49.07
N SER A 644 -3.56 -28.40 -50.11
CA SER A 644 -2.73 -29.62 -50.10
C SER A 644 -1.83 -29.85 -48.88
N ALA A 645 -1.87 -31.09 -48.37
CA ALA A 645 -1.03 -31.68 -47.31
C ALA A 645 0.50 -31.58 -47.50
N SER A 646 1.00 -30.90 -48.54
CA SER A 646 2.41 -30.59 -48.76
C SER A 646 2.88 -29.29 -48.10
N ALA A 647 1.98 -28.34 -47.78
CA ALA A 647 2.35 -27.09 -47.10
C ALA A 647 2.59 -27.26 -45.59
N ALA A 648 2.08 -28.35 -44.99
CA ALA A 648 2.25 -28.67 -43.58
C ALA A 648 3.69 -29.09 -43.18
N ARG A 649 4.61 -29.27 -44.15
CA ARG A 649 5.98 -29.76 -43.90
C ARG A 649 7.06 -28.68 -43.78
N HIS A 650 6.75 -27.42 -44.10
CA HIS A 650 7.69 -26.30 -43.96
C HIS A 650 7.01 -25.21 -43.11
N GLY A 651 7.03 -25.40 -41.78
CA GLY A 651 6.29 -24.58 -40.82
C GLY A 651 6.90 -23.19 -40.61
N GLY A 652 6.50 -22.22 -41.43
CA GLY A 652 6.67 -20.78 -41.17
C GLY A 652 5.70 -20.27 -40.09
N ILE A 653 5.93 -19.08 -39.55
CA ILE A 653 4.94 -18.40 -38.67
C ILE A 653 3.64 -18.06 -39.46
N SER A 654 3.74 -18.01 -40.79
CA SER A 654 2.62 -17.97 -41.73
C SER A 654 1.67 -19.17 -41.63
N ALA A 655 2.12 -20.31 -41.10
CA ALA A 655 1.26 -21.48 -40.89
C ALA A 655 0.24 -21.31 -39.75
N PHE A 656 0.42 -20.31 -38.89
CA PHE A 656 -0.45 -20.05 -37.74
C PHE A 656 -1.70 -19.23 -38.09
N LEU A 657 -1.68 -18.52 -39.23
CA LEU A 657 -2.79 -17.75 -39.75
C LEU A 657 -3.00 -18.11 -41.23
N PRO A 658 -3.97 -18.97 -41.57
CA PRO A 658 -4.28 -19.27 -42.97
C PRO A 658 -4.74 -17.98 -43.69
N GLY A 659 -3.98 -17.56 -44.71
CA GLY A 659 -4.27 -16.37 -45.53
C GLY A 659 -3.10 -15.39 -45.74
N ALA A 660 -2.00 -15.50 -44.99
CA ALA A 660 -0.82 -14.63 -45.13
C ALA A 660 0.30 -15.32 -45.94
N GLU A 661 0.72 -14.73 -47.06
CA GLU A 661 1.88 -15.19 -47.83
C GLU A 661 3.18 -15.01 -47.03
N GLU A 662 4.20 -15.84 -47.24
CA GLU A 662 5.45 -15.82 -46.46
C GLU A 662 6.18 -14.45 -46.54
N GLN A 663 6.15 -13.80 -47.71
CA GLN A 663 6.68 -12.44 -47.96
C GLN A 663 5.91 -11.32 -47.22
N SER A 664 4.67 -11.61 -46.80
CA SER A 664 3.84 -10.65 -46.06
C SER A 664 4.20 -10.65 -44.57
N TRP A 665 4.70 -11.77 -44.05
CA TRP A 665 5.10 -11.90 -42.65
C TRP A 665 6.46 -11.26 -42.36
N GLU A 666 7.39 -11.28 -43.32
CA GLU A 666 8.68 -10.59 -43.21
C GLU A 666 8.50 -9.10 -42.96
N ARG A 667 7.57 -8.44 -43.67
CA ARG A 667 7.24 -7.02 -43.46
C ARG A 667 6.71 -6.72 -42.04
N VAL A 668 5.87 -7.59 -41.51
CA VAL A 668 5.33 -7.45 -40.14
C VAL A 668 6.46 -7.61 -39.12
N MET A 669 7.38 -8.56 -39.35
CA MET A 669 8.55 -8.75 -38.50
C MET A 669 9.51 -7.56 -38.56
N GLU A 670 9.79 -7.00 -39.74
CA GLU A 670 10.60 -5.79 -39.89
C GLU A 670 9.98 -4.61 -39.13
N LEU A 671 8.67 -4.41 -39.29
CA LEU A 671 7.94 -3.34 -38.63
C LEU A 671 7.96 -3.50 -37.11
N ALA A 672 7.65 -4.67 -36.57
CA ALA A 672 7.68 -4.92 -35.13
C ALA A 672 9.10 -4.84 -34.53
N ASN A 673 10.13 -5.27 -35.27
CA ASN A 673 11.52 -5.16 -34.83
C ASN A 673 12.04 -3.71 -34.82
N SER A 674 11.38 -2.80 -35.54
CA SER A 674 11.71 -1.37 -35.51
C SER A 674 11.37 -0.71 -34.16
N PHE A 675 10.55 -1.35 -33.32
CA PHE A 675 10.13 -0.84 -32.01
C PHE A 675 10.55 -1.77 -30.88
N THR A 676 10.93 -1.20 -29.74
CA THR A 676 11.06 -1.94 -28.46
C THR A 676 9.74 -1.90 -27.70
N SER A 677 8.67 -2.44 -28.31
CA SER A 677 7.30 -2.41 -27.78
C SER A 677 6.69 -3.81 -27.61
N THR A 678 5.44 -3.86 -27.16
CA THR A 678 4.63 -5.08 -27.03
C THR A 678 4.67 -5.95 -28.29
N SER A 679 4.63 -5.38 -29.50
CA SER A 679 4.70 -6.13 -30.75
C SER A 679 5.94 -7.03 -30.85
N LYS A 680 7.11 -6.50 -30.45
CA LYS A 680 8.37 -7.24 -30.51
C LYS A 680 8.38 -8.38 -29.52
N TYR A 681 7.93 -8.12 -28.30
CA TYR A 681 7.79 -9.15 -27.28
C TYR A 681 6.79 -10.25 -27.69
N CYS A 682 5.66 -9.87 -28.29
CA CYS A 682 4.69 -10.83 -28.82
C CYS A 682 5.27 -11.69 -29.96
N LEU A 683 6.17 -11.17 -30.80
CA LEU A 683 6.87 -11.99 -31.80
C LEU A 683 7.81 -13.03 -31.16
N GLU A 684 8.50 -12.67 -30.08
CA GLU A 684 9.32 -13.62 -29.32
C GLU A 684 8.46 -14.72 -28.69
N LEU A 685 7.32 -14.35 -28.10
CA LEU A 685 6.33 -15.29 -27.56
C LEU A 685 5.72 -16.21 -28.62
N LEU A 686 5.38 -15.67 -29.79
CA LEU A 686 4.90 -16.45 -30.94
C LEU A 686 5.95 -17.45 -31.43
N THR A 687 7.21 -17.01 -31.47
CA THR A 687 8.34 -17.88 -31.84
C THR A 687 8.55 -18.98 -30.81
N LEU A 688 8.41 -18.68 -29.53
CA LEU A 688 8.44 -19.69 -28.46
C LEU A 688 7.27 -20.67 -28.57
N GLN A 689 6.06 -20.19 -28.88
CA GLN A 689 4.90 -21.04 -29.09
C GLN A 689 5.07 -21.95 -30.30
N LYS A 690 5.71 -21.46 -31.36
CA LYS A 690 6.15 -22.27 -32.50
C LYS A 690 7.11 -23.38 -32.08
N MET A 691 8.10 -23.08 -31.26
CA MET A 691 9.02 -24.11 -30.76
C MET A 691 8.27 -25.20 -29.97
N LYS A 692 7.39 -24.81 -29.05
CA LYS A 692 6.57 -25.75 -28.29
C LYS A 692 5.72 -26.63 -29.20
N MET A 693 5.08 -26.07 -30.23
CA MET A 693 4.30 -26.84 -31.19
C MET A 693 5.15 -27.84 -31.99
N ILE A 694 6.32 -27.44 -32.48
CA ILE A 694 7.24 -28.36 -33.19
C ILE A 694 7.70 -29.49 -32.26
N LEU A 695 7.93 -29.19 -30.97
CA LEU A 695 8.33 -30.19 -29.98
C LEU A 695 7.22 -31.20 -29.65
N MET A 696 5.96 -30.81 -29.79
CA MET A 696 4.80 -31.69 -29.62
C MET A 696 4.56 -32.60 -30.83
N GLN A 697 5.23 -32.38 -31.96
CA GLN A 697 5.10 -33.22 -33.16
C GLN A 697 5.98 -34.47 -33.08
N THR A 698 5.56 -35.56 -33.74
CA THR A 698 6.30 -36.84 -33.77
C THR A 698 7.68 -36.78 -34.45
N LYS A 699 7.95 -35.73 -35.24
CA LYS A 699 9.26 -35.47 -35.86
C LYS A 699 9.57 -33.98 -35.74
N ALA A 700 10.46 -33.63 -34.83
CA ALA A 700 10.88 -32.25 -34.64
C ALA A 700 11.82 -31.79 -35.76
N ASP A 701 11.56 -30.63 -36.34
CA ASP A 701 12.49 -29.94 -37.24
C ASP A 701 13.56 -29.21 -36.42
N LEU A 702 14.72 -29.86 -36.28
CA LEU A 702 15.85 -29.34 -35.51
C LEU A 702 16.35 -27.99 -36.04
N GLN A 703 16.35 -27.80 -37.36
CA GLN A 703 16.83 -26.57 -37.97
C GLN A 703 15.87 -25.41 -37.65
N ALA A 704 14.56 -25.63 -37.75
CA ALA A 704 13.57 -24.63 -37.36
C ALA A 704 13.67 -24.25 -35.87
N LEU A 705 13.93 -25.21 -34.99
CA LEU A 705 14.11 -24.98 -33.55
C LEU A 705 15.37 -24.16 -33.24
N GLN A 706 16.49 -24.43 -33.93
CA GLN A 706 17.72 -23.65 -33.79
C GLN A 706 17.55 -22.20 -34.25
N HIS A 707 16.89 -21.98 -35.40
CA HIS A 707 16.62 -20.63 -35.90
C HIS A 707 15.67 -19.86 -34.96
N ALA A 708 14.65 -20.52 -34.41
CA ALA A 708 13.73 -19.92 -33.45
C ALA A 708 14.41 -19.53 -32.14
N ALA A 709 15.26 -20.40 -31.58
CA ALA A 709 16.04 -20.11 -30.38
C ALA A 709 17.00 -18.93 -30.59
N ALA A 710 17.70 -18.91 -31.73
CA ALA A 710 18.59 -17.81 -32.10
C ALA A 710 17.84 -16.48 -32.26
N PHE A 711 16.66 -16.49 -32.91
CA PHE A 711 15.82 -15.30 -33.07
C PHE A 711 15.41 -14.69 -31.73
N ILE A 712 14.91 -15.52 -30.79
CA ILE A 712 14.48 -15.04 -29.47
C ILE A 712 15.66 -14.37 -28.78
N VAL A 713 16.83 -15.01 -28.72
CA VAL A 713 17.99 -14.46 -28.00
C VAL A 713 18.55 -13.19 -28.66
N GLU A 714 18.56 -13.14 -29.99
CA GLU A 714 19.10 -12.01 -30.73
C GLU A 714 18.19 -10.78 -30.66
N SER A 715 16.87 -10.97 -30.62
CA SER A 715 15.87 -9.90 -30.62
C SER A 715 16.12 -8.84 -29.54
N GLY A 716 16.42 -9.23 -28.30
CA GLY A 716 16.63 -8.32 -27.18
C GLY A 716 18.09 -7.93 -26.93
N ARG A 717 19.06 -8.50 -27.66
CA ARG A 717 20.52 -8.33 -27.39
C ARG A 717 20.94 -6.85 -27.36
N SER A 718 20.47 -6.06 -28.31
CA SER A 718 20.78 -4.62 -28.39
C SER A 718 20.20 -3.82 -27.24
N SER A 719 19.02 -4.19 -26.75
CA SER A 719 18.31 -3.48 -25.68
C SER A 719 18.91 -3.81 -24.30
N MET A 720 19.30 -5.07 -24.09
CA MET A 720 19.99 -5.52 -22.88
C MET A 720 21.35 -4.86 -22.64
N SER A 721 22.01 -4.37 -23.70
CA SER A 721 23.28 -3.65 -23.60
C SER A 721 23.14 -2.19 -23.09
N ARG A 722 21.91 -1.66 -23.06
CA ARG A 722 21.63 -0.32 -22.52
C ARG A 722 21.54 -0.39 -20.99
N ARG A 723 22.18 0.56 -20.29
CA ARG A 723 22.21 0.59 -18.82
C ARG A 723 20.91 1.07 -18.17
N GLU A 724 19.96 1.57 -18.95
CA GLU A 724 18.69 2.11 -18.50
C GLU A 724 17.60 1.05 -18.70
N SER A 725 17.15 0.44 -17.59
CA SER A 725 16.06 -0.53 -17.57
C SER A 725 15.17 -0.30 -16.36
N GLU A 726 13.87 -0.25 -16.57
CA GLU A 726 12.88 -0.14 -15.49
C GLU A 726 12.32 -1.51 -15.09
N PRO A 727 11.87 -1.65 -13.83
CA PRO A 727 11.19 -2.87 -13.41
C PRO A 727 9.85 -3.01 -14.15
N TRP A 728 9.47 -4.25 -14.42
CA TRP A 728 8.26 -4.62 -15.13
C TRP A 728 7.25 -5.27 -14.18
N ASP A 729 5.96 -5.00 -14.35
CA ASP A 729 4.89 -5.52 -13.50
C ASP A 729 4.32 -6.87 -13.96
N GLY A 730 4.84 -7.41 -15.09
CA GLY A 730 4.39 -8.67 -15.67
C GLY A 730 3.27 -8.52 -16.70
N ASP A 731 2.75 -7.31 -16.95
CA ASP A 731 1.74 -7.08 -17.98
C ASP A 731 2.39 -6.84 -19.35
N ILE A 732 2.01 -7.66 -20.33
CA ILE A 732 2.49 -7.58 -21.72
C ILE A 732 2.12 -6.24 -22.36
N THR A 733 1.02 -5.62 -21.94
CA THR A 733 0.50 -4.39 -22.55
C THR A 733 1.14 -3.11 -22.00
N ALA A 734 1.84 -3.21 -20.87
CA ALA A 734 2.61 -2.14 -20.25
C ALA A 734 4.07 -2.07 -20.74
N ILE A 735 4.44 -2.84 -21.76
CA ILE A 735 5.81 -2.88 -22.28
C ILE A 735 6.14 -1.59 -23.03
N SER A 736 7.15 -0.88 -22.53
CA SER A 736 7.74 0.32 -23.10
C SER A 736 9.20 0.06 -23.48
N ASP A 737 9.85 1.05 -24.10
CA ASP A 737 11.26 0.96 -24.47
C ASP A 737 12.18 0.74 -23.24
N LEU A 738 11.74 1.16 -22.04
CA LEU A 738 12.48 1.03 -20.78
C LEU A 738 12.19 -0.29 -20.04
N THR A 739 10.98 -0.84 -20.17
CA THR A 739 10.59 -2.11 -19.50
C THR A 739 10.83 -3.35 -20.37
N TYR A 740 10.93 -3.18 -21.69
CA TYR A 740 11.21 -4.27 -22.64
C TYR A 740 12.47 -5.10 -22.30
N PRO A 741 13.63 -4.52 -21.93
CA PRO A 741 14.79 -5.33 -21.53
C PRO A 741 14.48 -6.29 -20.38
N THR A 742 13.71 -5.83 -19.40
CA THR A 742 13.29 -6.64 -18.24
C THR A 742 12.33 -7.76 -18.66
N ALA A 743 11.34 -7.45 -19.50
CA ALA A 743 10.38 -8.43 -20.00
C ALA A 743 11.06 -9.50 -20.89
N HIS A 744 11.94 -9.08 -21.79
CA HIS A 744 12.75 -9.95 -22.63
C HIS A 744 13.64 -10.89 -21.79
N TRP A 745 14.35 -10.34 -20.80
CA TRP A 745 15.19 -11.15 -19.92
C TRP A 745 14.37 -12.17 -19.12
N HIS A 746 13.19 -11.78 -18.65
CA HIS A 746 12.25 -12.70 -18.01
C HIS A 746 11.84 -13.83 -18.96
N LEU A 747 11.54 -13.53 -20.24
CA LEU A 747 11.17 -14.54 -21.22
C LEU A 747 12.29 -15.57 -21.47
N VAL A 748 13.52 -15.09 -21.68
CA VAL A 748 14.68 -15.96 -21.95
C VAL A 748 14.99 -16.84 -20.74
N ILE A 749 15.07 -16.27 -19.53
CA ILE A 749 15.45 -17.00 -18.33
C ILE A 749 14.36 -17.99 -17.89
N SER A 750 13.08 -17.60 -17.93
CA SER A 750 11.96 -18.47 -17.53
C SER A 750 11.72 -19.65 -18.49
N ASN A 751 12.18 -19.56 -19.75
CA ASN A 751 12.02 -20.61 -20.76
C ASN A 751 13.34 -21.27 -21.19
N LEU A 752 14.39 -21.08 -20.39
CA LEU A 752 15.74 -21.53 -20.73
C LEU A 752 15.83 -23.05 -20.90
N THR A 753 15.02 -23.84 -20.18
CA THR A 753 14.94 -25.31 -20.35
C THR A 753 14.52 -25.73 -21.75
N ILE A 754 13.67 -24.94 -22.41
CA ILE A 754 13.17 -25.19 -23.77
C ILE A 754 14.17 -24.66 -24.80
N LEU A 755 14.79 -23.50 -24.53
CA LEU A 755 15.70 -22.83 -25.46
C LEU A 755 17.08 -23.50 -25.53
N LEU A 756 17.68 -23.78 -24.37
CA LEU A 756 19.09 -24.17 -24.21
C LEU A 756 19.55 -25.33 -25.12
N PRO A 757 18.76 -26.40 -25.35
CA PRO A 757 19.16 -27.50 -26.23
C PRO A 757 19.39 -27.09 -27.70
N TYR A 758 18.80 -25.98 -28.13
CA TYR A 758 18.82 -25.50 -29.52
C TYR A 758 19.68 -24.25 -29.71
N MET A 759 20.27 -23.73 -28.64
CA MET A 759 21.10 -22.53 -28.67
C MET A 759 22.51 -22.83 -29.18
N SER A 760 23.09 -21.88 -29.90
CA SER A 760 24.52 -21.95 -30.24
C SER A 760 25.38 -21.68 -29.00
N LEU A 761 26.62 -22.19 -28.99
CA LEU A 761 27.54 -21.94 -27.87
C LEU A 761 27.76 -20.44 -27.62
N LYS A 762 27.80 -19.63 -28.70
CA LYS A 762 27.94 -18.17 -28.61
C LYS A 762 26.77 -17.51 -27.86
N ASP A 763 25.56 -18.04 -28.04
CA ASP A 763 24.37 -17.51 -27.38
C ASP A 763 24.33 -17.93 -25.91
N VAL A 764 24.80 -19.14 -25.58
CA VAL A 764 24.97 -19.59 -24.20
C VAL A 764 26.03 -18.75 -23.47
N GLU A 765 27.16 -18.46 -24.12
CA GLU A 765 28.19 -17.57 -23.61
C GLU A 765 27.66 -16.14 -23.39
N TYR A 766 26.82 -15.65 -24.30
CA TYR A 766 26.16 -14.36 -24.15
C TYR A 766 25.26 -14.32 -22.91
N ILE A 767 24.37 -15.31 -22.73
CA ILE A 767 23.49 -15.40 -21.55
C ILE A 767 24.33 -15.48 -20.27
N ALA A 768 25.39 -16.28 -20.25
CA ALA A 768 26.30 -16.40 -19.11
C ALA A 768 26.96 -15.06 -18.72
N ASN A 769 27.42 -14.29 -19.71
CA ASN A 769 27.99 -12.97 -19.47
C ASN A 769 26.93 -11.97 -18.96
N MET A 770 25.74 -11.95 -19.57
CA MET A 770 24.64 -11.08 -19.13
C MET A 770 24.17 -11.41 -17.70
N LEU A 771 24.05 -12.70 -17.35
CA LEU A 771 23.75 -13.12 -15.98
C LEU A 771 24.78 -12.57 -14.98
N LEU A 772 26.07 -12.66 -15.32
CA LEU A 772 27.13 -12.16 -14.45
C LEU A 772 27.09 -10.63 -14.31
N GLU A 773 26.94 -9.90 -15.41
CA GLU A 773 26.85 -8.43 -15.39
C GLU A 773 25.65 -7.93 -14.57
N THR A 774 24.50 -8.57 -14.73
CA THR A 774 23.26 -8.19 -14.02
C THR A 774 23.33 -8.49 -12.53
N LEU A 775 23.98 -9.58 -12.11
CA LEU A 775 24.21 -9.89 -10.69
C LEU A 775 25.18 -8.90 -10.02
N VAL A 776 26.20 -8.43 -10.75
CA VAL A 776 27.11 -7.39 -10.26
C VAL A 776 26.37 -6.06 -10.06
N LEU A 777 25.47 -5.71 -10.98
CA LEU A 777 24.66 -4.48 -10.89
C LEU A 777 23.60 -4.55 -9.78
N ALA A 778 22.94 -5.69 -9.59
CA ALA A 778 21.89 -5.87 -8.58
C ALA A 778 22.37 -5.54 -7.16
N LYS A 779 23.59 -5.99 -6.81
CA LYS A 779 24.21 -5.71 -5.50
C LYS A 779 24.51 -4.24 -5.24
N ALA A 780 24.71 -3.44 -6.29
CA ALA A 780 24.91 -2.00 -6.15
C ALA A 780 23.59 -1.25 -5.86
N GLN A 781 22.43 -1.87 -6.10
CA GLN A 781 21.10 -1.27 -6.05
C GLN A 781 20.18 -1.84 -4.95
N GLU A 782 20.65 -2.81 -4.14
CA GLU A 782 19.86 -3.51 -3.09
C GLU A 782 19.32 -2.61 -1.95
N ALA A 783 19.64 -1.31 -1.92
CA ALA A 783 19.32 -0.43 -0.79
C ALA A 783 17.90 0.20 -0.81
N ASP A 784 17.15 0.21 -1.92
CA ASP A 784 16.02 1.17 -2.07
C ASP A 784 14.66 0.66 -2.58
N THR A 785 14.40 -0.63 -2.84
CA THR A 785 13.10 -1.03 -3.44
C THR A 785 12.45 -2.31 -2.88
N ASP A 786 11.89 -2.22 -1.67
CA ASP A 786 10.84 -3.13 -1.17
C ASP A 786 9.49 -2.86 -1.87
N THR A 787 9.43 -3.06 -3.18
CA THR A 787 8.18 -3.22 -3.93
C THR A 787 8.03 -4.68 -4.31
N GLU A 788 7.21 -5.41 -3.55
CA GLU A 788 7.04 -6.87 -3.65
C GLU A 788 6.49 -7.35 -5.01
N SER A 789 5.94 -6.46 -5.84
CA SER A 789 5.22 -6.83 -7.07
C SER A 789 5.97 -6.55 -8.38
N SER A 790 7.16 -5.94 -8.37
CA SER A 790 7.85 -5.57 -9.61
C SER A 790 9.04 -6.49 -9.92
N ILE A 791 9.04 -7.04 -11.15
CA ILE A 791 10.09 -7.87 -11.73
C ILE A 791 11.22 -6.95 -12.18
N SER A 792 12.46 -7.24 -11.77
CA SER A 792 13.65 -6.54 -12.28
C SER A 792 14.67 -7.53 -12.83
N ILE A 793 15.55 -7.07 -13.71
CA ILE A 793 16.61 -7.89 -14.30
C ILE A 793 17.47 -8.56 -13.21
N GLY A 794 17.82 -7.81 -12.16
CA GLY A 794 18.59 -8.32 -11.02
C GLY A 794 17.84 -9.43 -10.24
N LYS A 795 16.55 -9.23 -9.97
CA LYS A 795 15.71 -10.24 -9.28
C LYS A 795 15.57 -11.51 -10.12
N ILE A 796 15.41 -11.39 -11.45
CA ILE A 796 15.33 -12.54 -12.37
C ILE A 796 16.63 -13.35 -12.32
N SER A 797 17.78 -12.69 -12.48
CA SER A 797 19.09 -13.35 -12.47
C SER A 797 19.38 -14.01 -11.12
N LEU A 798 19.07 -13.33 -10.00
CA LEU A 798 19.22 -13.90 -8.66
C LEU A 798 18.31 -15.12 -8.45
N GLY A 799 17.07 -15.06 -8.94
CA GLY A 799 16.11 -16.17 -8.91
C GLY A 799 16.62 -17.41 -9.64
N LEU A 800 17.24 -17.25 -10.82
CA LEU A 800 17.87 -18.36 -11.54
C LEU A 800 19.02 -18.99 -10.74
N MET A 801 19.88 -18.17 -10.13
CA MET A 801 21.01 -18.65 -9.32
C MET A 801 20.55 -19.48 -8.12
N GLN A 802 19.43 -19.09 -7.50
CA GLN A 802 18.83 -19.80 -6.36
C GLN A 802 18.04 -21.05 -6.80
N SER A 803 17.60 -21.11 -8.06
CA SER A 803 16.77 -22.19 -8.59
C SER A 803 17.43 -23.57 -8.48
N SER A 804 16.61 -24.63 -8.42
CA SER A 804 17.08 -26.02 -8.52
C SER A 804 17.46 -26.44 -9.93
N PHE A 805 17.06 -25.67 -10.96
CA PHE A 805 17.22 -26.03 -12.37
C PHE A 805 18.59 -25.66 -12.94
N LEU A 806 19.23 -24.59 -12.46
CA LEU A 806 20.53 -24.16 -12.98
C LEU A 806 21.61 -25.27 -12.94
N PRO A 807 21.76 -26.07 -11.86
CA PRO A 807 22.72 -27.18 -11.84
C PRO A 807 22.45 -28.29 -12.86
N GLU A 808 21.23 -28.40 -13.39
CA GLU A 808 20.87 -29.36 -14.45
C GLU A 808 21.33 -28.84 -15.82
N MET A 809 21.43 -27.52 -15.99
CA MET A 809 21.86 -26.85 -17.21
C MET A 809 23.40 -26.77 -17.32
N LYS A 810 24.06 -27.94 -17.43
CA LYS A 810 25.53 -28.06 -17.39
C LYS A 810 26.28 -27.13 -18.35
N VAL A 811 25.79 -26.96 -19.57
CA VAL A 811 26.44 -26.11 -20.60
C VAL A 811 26.45 -24.64 -20.16
N LEU A 812 25.30 -24.12 -19.68
CA LEU A 812 25.23 -22.75 -19.16
C LEU A 812 26.06 -22.59 -17.89
N HIS A 813 26.03 -23.57 -17.00
CA HIS A 813 26.80 -23.54 -15.76
C HIS A 813 28.32 -23.46 -16.03
N CYS A 814 28.83 -24.21 -17.02
CA CYS A 814 30.21 -24.15 -17.49
C CYS A 814 30.55 -22.79 -18.14
N ALA A 815 29.67 -22.26 -18.98
CA ALA A 815 29.84 -20.95 -19.62
C ALA A 815 29.83 -19.80 -18.57
N PHE A 816 28.97 -19.88 -17.56
CA PHE A 816 28.92 -18.94 -16.45
C PHE A 816 30.19 -18.96 -15.62
N LEU A 817 30.69 -20.15 -15.26
CA LEU A 817 31.97 -20.28 -14.57
C LEU A 817 33.11 -19.68 -15.43
N THR A 818 33.13 -19.95 -16.72
CA THR A 818 34.15 -19.41 -17.64
C THR A 818 34.11 -17.87 -17.65
N SER A 819 32.92 -17.29 -17.71
CA SER A 819 32.70 -15.83 -17.64
C SER A 819 33.16 -15.24 -16.31
N LEU A 820 32.87 -15.94 -15.19
CA LEU A 820 33.30 -15.56 -13.85
C LEU A 820 34.83 -15.57 -13.70
N ILE A 821 35.50 -16.62 -14.18
CA ILE A 821 36.98 -16.71 -14.19
C ILE A 821 37.58 -15.59 -15.05
N HIS A 822 36.96 -15.28 -16.19
CA HIS A 822 37.39 -14.19 -17.04
C HIS A 822 37.28 -12.82 -16.34
N GLN A 823 36.20 -12.57 -15.59
CA GLN A 823 36.07 -11.35 -14.79
C GLN A 823 37.10 -11.30 -13.65
N PHE A 824 37.40 -12.42 -12.99
CA PHE A 824 38.48 -12.47 -12.01
C PHE A 824 39.84 -12.08 -12.62
N ALA A 825 40.14 -12.53 -13.85
CA ALA A 825 41.35 -12.13 -14.57
C ALA A 825 41.36 -10.62 -14.90
N LYS A 826 40.21 -10.03 -15.27
CA LYS A 826 40.09 -8.59 -15.59
C LYS A 826 40.32 -7.64 -14.42
N VAL A 827 40.07 -8.08 -13.18
CA VAL A 827 40.25 -7.24 -11.98
C VAL A 827 41.74 -7.04 -11.64
N LEU A 828 42.63 -7.92 -12.10
CA LEU A 828 44.07 -7.86 -11.82
C LEU A 828 44.73 -6.61 -12.47
N PRO A 829 45.75 -6.02 -11.83
CA PRO A 829 46.42 -4.81 -12.34
C PRO A 829 47.08 -5.04 -13.71
N SER A 830 47.06 -4.02 -14.58
CA SER A 830 47.69 -4.09 -15.92
C SER A 830 49.19 -4.41 -15.91
N ALA A 831 49.89 -4.12 -14.81
CA ALA A 831 51.31 -4.45 -14.61
C ALA A 831 51.58 -5.94 -14.30
N ALA A 832 50.54 -6.76 -14.08
CA ALA A 832 50.63 -8.20 -13.78
C ALA A 832 50.42 -9.12 -15.01
N ARG A 833 50.20 -8.53 -16.20
CA ARG A 833 49.66 -9.21 -17.39
C ARG A 833 50.52 -10.32 -18.01
N ASP A 834 51.83 -10.38 -17.73
CA ASP A 834 52.73 -11.23 -18.54
C ASP A 834 53.18 -12.55 -17.85
N SER A 835 53.03 -12.74 -16.54
CA SER A 835 53.41 -14.02 -15.89
C SER A 835 52.53 -14.49 -14.72
N VAL A 836 51.91 -13.57 -13.97
CA VAL A 836 51.12 -13.91 -12.76
C VAL A 836 49.63 -14.05 -13.06
N ASP A 837 49.12 -13.39 -14.10
CA ASP A 837 47.74 -13.54 -14.60
C ASP A 837 47.54 -14.82 -15.43
N LEU A 838 48.64 -15.48 -15.82
CA LEU A 838 48.68 -16.65 -16.70
C LEU A 838 47.75 -17.80 -16.24
N PRO A 839 47.67 -18.16 -14.93
CA PRO A 839 46.73 -19.19 -14.46
C PRO A 839 45.26 -18.86 -14.74
N LEU A 840 44.81 -17.62 -14.47
CA LEU A 840 43.41 -17.24 -14.67
C LEU A 840 43.08 -17.03 -16.16
N GLN A 841 44.03 -16.52 -16.94
CA GLN A 841 43.89 -16.39 -18.39
C GLN A 841 43.79 -17.77 -19.07
N GLN A 842 44.61 -18.74 -18.67
CA GLN A 842 44.54 -20.10 -19.19
C GLN A 842 43.25 -20.83 -18.79
N LEU A 843 42.74 -20.62 -17.57
CA LEU A 843 41.47 -21.21 -17.11
C LEU A 843 40.22 -20.59 -17.77
N SER A 844 40.34 -19.39 -18.36
CA SER A 844 39.26 -18.69 -19.08
C SER A 844 39.45 -18.66 -20.59
N ALA A 845 40.47 -19.34 -21.13
CA ALA A 845 40.78 -19.28 -22.55
C ALA A 845 39.69 -19.98 -23.39
N GLY A 846 39.13 -19.25 -24.37
CA GLY A 846 38.03 -19.71 -25.21
C GLY A 846 38.41 -20.76 -26.26
N ASN A 847 39.71 -21.04 -26.44
CA ASN A 847 40.20 -22.09 -27.33
C ASN A 847 40.21 -23.49 -26.67
N ILE A 848 39.87 -23.59 -25.38
CA ILE A 848 39.79 -24.86 -24.66
C ILE A 848 38.34 -25.34 -24.68
N PRO A 849 38.07 -26.56 -25.15
CA PRO A 849 36.72 -27.08 -25.28
C PRO A 849 36.21 -27.62 -23.93
N TRP A 850 35.96 -26.74 -22.96
CA TRP A 850 35.42 -27.13 -21.65
C TRP A 850 34.08 -27.88 -21.76
N HIS A 851 33.33 -27.63 -22.84
CA HIS A 851 32.01 -28.21 -23.11
C HIS A 851 32.05 -29.61 -23.75
N GLU A 852 33.23 -30.12 -24.16
CA GLU A 852 33.35 -31.43 -24.84
C GLU A 852 32.84 -32.61 -23.99
N GLU A 853 33.07 -32.57 -22.67
CA GLU A 853 32.59 -33.60 -21.73
C GLU A 853 31.05 -33.70 -21.71
N ILE A 854 30.36 -32.59 -21.99
CA ILE A 854 28.91 -32.49 -22.02
C ILE A 854 28.38 -32.92 -23.39
N LEU A 855 28.98 -32.40 -24.46
CA LEU A 855 28.56 -32.65 -25.84
C LEU A 855 28.82 -34.10 -26.27
N ALA A 856 29.85 -34.76 -25.73
CA ALA A 856 30.15 -36.17 -26.01
C ALA A 856 29.08 -37.12 -25.42
N ALA A 857 28.51 -36.80 -24.26
CA ALA A 857 27.44 -37.58 -23.64
C ALA A 857 26.11 -37.50 -24.42
N CYS A 858 25.83 -36.35 -25.06
CA CYS A 858 24.64 -36.16 -25.89
C CYS A 858 24.69 -36.90 -27.23
N ARG A 859 25.88 -37.14 -27.81
CA ARG A 859 26.03 -37.81 -29.13
C ARG A 859 25.75 -39.32 -29.11
N HIS A 860 25.69 -39.95 -27.95
CA HIS A 860 25.48 -41.41 -27.84
C HIS A 860 24.04 -41.86 -28.14
N VAL A 861 23.09 -40.93 -28.29
CA VAL A 861 21.68 -41.24 -28.57
C VAL A 861 21.36 -41.27 -30.08
N ASP A 862 22.22 -40.72 -30.95
CA ASP A 862 21.93 -40.53 -32.39
C ASP A 862 22.53 -41.58 -33.35
N LEU A 863 23.09 -42.69 -32.85
CA LEU A 863 23.70 -43.74 -33.69
C LEU A 863 23.18 -45.15 -33.35
N LEU A 864 21.90 -45.38 -33.60
CA LEU A 864 21.39 -46.72 -33.91
C LEU A 864 21.41 -46.91 -35.44
N GLU A 865 22.60 -46.94 -36.04
CA GLU A 865 22.90 -47.64 -37.31
C GLU A 865 24.34 -47.33 -37.73
N ALA A 866 25.28 -48.16 -37.29
CA ALA A 866 26.46 -48.63 -38.01
C ALA A 866 27.44 -49.23 -36.99
N SER A 867 27.32 -50.55 -36.80
CA SER A 867 28.34 -51.35 -36.15
C SER A 867 29.67 -51.22 -36.93
N SER A 868 30.69 -50.68 -36.26
CA SER A 868 32.07 -50.82 -36.67
C SER A 868 32.90 -51.10 -35.42
N GLU A 869 33.00 -52.38 -35.07
CA GLU A 869 34.06 -52.89 -34.20
C GLU A 869 35.41 -52.38 -34.72
N ASN A 870 36.17 -51.65 -33.89
CA ASN A 870 37.64 -51.72 -33.85
C ASN A 870 38.26 -50.84 -32.74
N LYS A 871 38.87 -51.52 -31.76
CA LYS A 871 39.94 -51.13 -30.81
C LYS A 871 39.65 -50.05 -29.73
N PRO A 872 39.98 -50.33 -28.44
CA PRO A 872 40.00 -49.32 -27.39
C PRO A 872 41.21 -48.41 -27.61
N LEU A 873 40.97 -47.14 -27.95
CA LEU A 873 42.04 -46.14 -28.02
C LEU A 873 42.58 -45.88 -26.61
N LYS A 874 43.89 -45.97 -26.45
CA LYS A 874 44.64 -45.63 -25.24
C LYS A 874 44.27 -44.21 -24.76
N ASN A 875 44.16 -44.06 -23.44
CA ASN A 875 44.03 -42.83 -22.65
C ASN A 875 44.86 -41.63 -23.16
N GLU A 876 44.35 -40.87 -24.13
CA GLU A 876 44.77 -39.49 -24.32
C GLU A 876 43.86 -38.60 -23.47
N LEU A 877 44.43 -37.96 -22.45
CA LEU A 877 43.75 -36.92 -21.67
C LEU A 877 43.24 -35.83 -22.61
N SER A 878 41.97 -35.46 -22.48
CA SER A 878 41.40 -34.33 -23.22
C SER A 878 42.19 -33.04 -22.96
N LEU A 879 42.11 -32.10 -23.90
CA LEU A 879 42.86 -30.84 -23.85
C LEU A 879 42.57 -30.02 -22.57
N SER A 880 41.35 -30.13 -22.04
CA SER A 880 40.93 -29.49 -20.78
C SER A 880 41.75 -29.99 -19.58
N TRP A 881 41.89 -31.30 -19.39
CA TRP A 881 42.67 -31.88 -18.28
C TRP A 881 44.16 -31.59 -18.36
N LYS A 882 44.74 -31.64 -19.57
CA LYS A 882 46.14 -31.25 -19.79
C LYS A 882 46.39 -29.77 -19.43
N THR A 883 45.39 -28.91 -19.63
CA THR A 883 45.50 -27.50 -19.26
C THR A 883 45.38 -27.29 -17.76
N LEU A 884 44.48 -28.01 -17.07
CA LEU A 884 44.36 -27.96 -15.61
C LEU A 884 45.66 -28.35 -14.90
N GLU A 885 46.34 -29.39 -15.38
CA GLU A 885 47.64 -29.82 -14.85
C GLU A 885 48.71 -28.74 -15.01
N LYS A 886 48.81 -28.14 -16.21
CA LYS A 886 49.74 -27.02 -16.48
C LYS A 886 49.47 -25.83 -15.56
N VAL A 887 48.20 -25.46 -15.39
CA VAL A 887 47.80 -24.34 -14.52
C VAL A 887 48.19 -24.61 -13.06
N ALA A 888 47.96 -25.83 -12.56
CA ALA A 888 48.35 -26.21 -11.20
C ALA A 888 49.88 -26.10 -10.99
N GLN A 889 50.68 -26.57 -11.96
CA GLN A 889 52.14 -26.42 -11.94
C GLN A 889 52.55 -24.94 -11.99
N CYS A 890 51.89 -24.11 -12.80
CA CYS A 890 52.13 -22.66 -12.84
C CYS A 890 51.86 -21.99 -11.49
N ILE A 891 50.76 -22.33 -10.80
CA ILE A 891 50.45 -21.77 -9.47
C ILE A 891 51.56 -22.13 -8.47
N ILE A 892 52.02 -23.39 -8.44
CA ILE A 892 53.09 -23.83 -7.54
C ILE A 892 54.41 -23.09 -7.82
N LEU A 893 54.76 -22.88 -9.09
CA LEU A 893 55.95 -22.13 -9.49
C LEU A 893 55.87 -20.66 -9.04
N LEU A 894 54.72 -20.02 -9.22
CA LEU A 894 54.51 -18.62 -8.78
C LEU A 894 54.65 -18.46 -7.27
N VAL A 895 54.14 -19.41 -6.48
CA VAL A 895 54.30 -19.43 -5.02
C VAL A 895 55.78 -19.59 -4.63
N LYS A 896 56.53 -20.48 -5.30
CA LYS A 896 57.96 -20.69 -5.04
C LYS A 896 58.82 -19.47 -5.38
N ASN A 897 58.41 -18.68 -6.39
CA ASN A 897 59.12 -17.49 -6.84
C ASN A 897 58.85 -16.24 -5.97
N GLY A 898 57.89 -16.28 -5.05
CA GLY A 898 57.77 -15.31 -3.96
C GLY A 898 57.28 -13.89 -4.29
N CYS A 899 56.66 -13.67 -5.46
CA CYS A 899 56.19 -12.34 -5.91
C CYS A 899 54.66 -12.28 -6.06
N PRO A 900 53.90 -11.95 -5.00
CA PRO A 900 52.44 -11.87 -5.07
C PRO A 900 51.95 -10.56 -5.71
N VAL A 901 50.78 -10.61 -6.36
CA VAL A 901 50.09 -9.43 -6.90
C VAL A 901 49.55 -8.56 -5.75
N MET A 902 49.94 -7.29 -5.71
CA MET A 902 49.44 -6.33 -4.72
C MET A 902 48.08 -5.77 -5.15
N LEU A 903 47.03 -6.03 -4.36
CA LEU A 903 45.66 -5.59 -4.60
C LEU A 903 45.34 -4.28 -3.88
N LYS A 904 44.75 -3.33 -4.61
CA LYS A 904 44.14 -2.11 -4.04
C LYS A 904 42.79 -2.42 -3.41
N GLU A 905 42.31 -1.53 -2.54
CA GLU A 905 41.03 -1.70 -1.85
C GLU A 905 39.85 -1.88 -2.81
N SER A 906 39.73 -1.05 -3.85
CA SER A 906 38.69 -1.18 -4.88
C SER A 906 38.76 -2.48 -5.70
N GLN A 907 39.95 -3.07 -5.85
CA GLN A 907 40.09 -4.39 -6.49
C GLN A 907 39.65 -5.50 -5.54
N LEU A 908 39.95 -5.36 -4.24
CA LEU A 908 39.57 -6.32 -3.21
C LEU A 908 38.05 -6.34 -3.00
N GLU A 909 37.38 -5.18 -3.06
CA GLU A 909 35.91 -5.06 -3.08
C GLU A 909 35.31 -5.76 -4.31
N ARG A 910 35.87 -5.55 -5.50
CA ARG A 910 35.41 -6.23 -6.73
C ARG A 910 35.60 -7.74 -6.66
N PHE A 911 36.75 -8.20 -6.18
CA PHE A 911 37.01 -9.63 -5.97
C PHE A 911 36.02 -10.23 -4.97
N LEU A 912 35.76 -9.54 -3.85
CA LEU A 912 34.78 -9.96 -2.87
C LEU A 912 33.37 -10.05 -3.48
N GLY A 913 32.96 -9.05 -4.27
CA GLY A 913 31.68 -9.08 -4.98
C GLY A 913 31.53 -10.29 -5.91
N LEU A 914 32.57 -10.60 -6.69
CA LEU A 914 32.61 -11.79 -7.56
C LEU A 914 32.62 -13.11 -6.77
N LEU A 915 33.33 -13.19 -5.64
CA LEU A 915 33.34 -14.37 -4.77
C LEU A 915 31.99 -14.61 -4.11
N GLU A 916 31.31 -13.55 -3.69
CA GLU A 916 29.95 -13.68 -3.18
C GLU A 916 28.98 -14.11 -4.29
N ILE A 917 29.16 -13.69 -5.56
CA ILE A 917 28.39 -14.26 -6.69
C ILE A 917 28.73 -15.73 -6.89
N ALA A 918 30.01 -16.11 -6.79
CA ALA A 918 30.44 -17.51 -6.86
C ALA A 918 29.79 -18.37 -5.76
N SER A 919 29.52 -17.79 -4.58
CA SER A 919 28.84 -18.47 -3.48
C SER A 919 27.38 -18.80 -3.75
N LEU A 920 26.75 -18.10 -4.70
CA LEU A 920 25.39 -18.41 -5.14
C LEU A 920 25.33 -19.65 -6.04
N LEU A 921 26.47 -20.08 -6.62
CA LEU A 921 26.52 -21.31 -7.40
C LEU A 921 26.41 -22.53 -6.47
N LYS A 922 25.54 -23.48 -6.84
CA LYS A 922 25.49 -24.79 -6.18
C LYS A 922 26.69 -25.62 -6.61
N LEU A 923 27.80 -25.46 -5.89
CA LEU A 923 29.10 -26.05 -6.22
C LEU A 923 29.08 -27.59 -6.32
N ASP A 924 28.16 -28.27 -5.63
CA ASP A 924 27.96 -29.72 -5.74
C ASP A 924 27.47 -30.17 -7.12
N GLY A 925 26.88 -29.26 -7.90
CA GLY A 925 26.39 -29.54 -9.25
C GLY A 925 27.42 -29.33 -10.36
N LEU A 926 28.65 -28.92 -10.05
CA LEU A 926 29.70 -28.67 -11.04
C LEU A 926 30.20 -29.98 -11.68
N LEU A 927 30.61 -29.91 -12.95
CA LEU A 927 31.34 -30.99 -13.59
C LEU A 927 32.70 -31.21 -12.90
N PRO A 928 33.31 -32.40 -12.97
CA PRO A 928 34.62 -32.64 -12.36
C PRO A 928 35.69 -31.66 -12.84
N SER A 929 35.73 -31.36 -14.14
CA SER A 929 36.63 -30.38 -14.75
C SER A 929 36.38 -28.97 -14.21
N ASP A 930 35.12 -28.54 -14.13
CA ASP A 930 34.71 -27.23 -13.60
C ASP A 930 34.93 -27.09 -12.08
N CYS A 931 34.74 -28.15 -11.31
CA CYS A 931 35.12 -28.24 -9.89
C CYS A 931 36.62 -27.93 -9.73
N THR A 932 37.47 -28.59 -10.53
CA THR A 932 38.91 -28.38 -10.50
C THR A 932 39.30 -26.98 -10.96
N ARG A 933 38.65 -26.43 -11.98
CA ARG A 933 38.86 -25.02 -12.41
C ARG A 933 38.56 -24.05 -11.28
N CYS A 934 37.41 -24.17 -10.64
CA CYS A 934 37.00 -23.29 -9.54
C CYS A 934 37.96 -23.41 -8.35
N PHE A 935 38.41 -24.63 -8.03
CA PHE A 935 39.41 -24.86 -6.99
C PHE A 935 40.75 -24.16 -7.30
N LEU A 936 41.24 -24.29 -8.54
CA LEU A 936 42.50 -23.66 -8.96
C LEU A 936 42.41 -22.13 -8.98
N VAL A 937 41.26 -21.55 -9.31
CA VAL A 937 41.04 -20.09 -9.20
C VAL A 937 41.11 -19.62 -7.76
N LEU A 938 40.38 -20.26 -6.84
CA LEU A 938 40.40 -19.88 -5.42
C LEU A 938 41.79 -20.06 -4.80
N LEU A 939 42.50 -21.13 -5.18
CA LEU A 939 43.88 -21.36 -4.75
C LEU A 939 44.83 -20.29 -5.30
N SER A 940 44.69 -19.91 -6.58
CA SER A 940 45.49 -18.84 -7.18
C SER A 940 45.23 -17.49 -6.50
N LEU A 941 43.97 -17.16 -6.18
CA LEU A 941 43.63 -15.94 -5.46
C LEU A 941 44.25 -15.91 -4.06
N LEU A 942 44.22 -17.02 -3.31
CA LEU A 942 44.82 -17.09 -1.97
C LEU A 942 46.36 -17.09 -1.99
N ALA A 943 46.96 -17.80 -2.93
CA ALA A 943 48.40 -18.05 -2.93
C ALA A 943 49.20 -16.96 -3.65
N ASN A 944 48.62 -16.34 -4.68
CA ASN A 944 49.33 -15.41 -5.57
C ASN A 944 48.93 -13.93 -5.39
N THR A 945 48.00 -13.60 -4.48
CA THR A 945 47.61 -12.19 -4.22
C THR A 945 47.88 -11.76 -2.77
N ARG A 946 48.18 -10.48 -2.56
CA ARG A 946 48.31 -9.83 -1.23
C ARG A 946 47.66 -8.45 -1.24
N ALA A 947 47.05 -8.04 -0.14
CA ALA A 947 46.50 -6.68 -0.02
C ALA A 947 47.58 -5.63 0.18
N SER A 948 47.38 -4.44 -0.40
CA SER A 948 48.21 -3.27 -0.13
C SER A 948 48.09 -2.81 1.34
N VAL A 949 49.15 -2.17 1.85
CA VAL A 949 49.22 -1.68 3.24
C VAL A 949 48.10 -0.68 3.57
N SER A 950 47.51 -0.04 2.55
CA SER A 950 46.40 0.92 2.67
C SER A 950 45.00 0.30 2.77
N CYS A 951 44.85 -1.02 2.59
CA CYS A 951 43.51 -1.65 2.61
C CYS A 951 42.97 -1.82 4.04
N SER A 952 41.66 -1.69 4.21
CA SER A 952 41.00 -1.98 5.49
C SER A 952 41.16 -3.47 5.90
N LYS A 953 41.66 -3.69 7.13
CA LYS A 953 41.78 -5.03 7.75
C LYS A 953 40.48 -5.86 7.74
N PRO A 954 39.28 -5.31 8.04
CA PRO A 954 38.05 -6.10 8.01
C PRO A 954 37.68 -6.60 6.61
N LEU A 955 37.91 -5.79 5.58
CA LEU A 955 37.62 -6.17 4.20
C LEU A 955 38.54 -7.31 3.72
N LEU A 956 39.84 -7.25 4.07
CA LEU A 956 40.79 -8.34 3.81
C LEU A 956 40.36 -9.65 4.51
N LEU A 957 39.92 -9.55 5.77
CA LEU A 957 39.47 -10.72 6.53
C LEU A 957 38.20 -11.34 5.91
N LYS A 958 37.26 -10.51 5.44
CA LYS A 958 36.05 -10.95 4.72
C LYS A 958 36.39 -11.62 3.38
N PHE A 959 37.35 -11.09 2.63
CA PHE A 959 37.85 -11.71 1.39
C PHE A 959 38.46 -13.09 1.65
N LEU A 960 39.39 -13.20 2.60
CA LEU A 960 40.05 -14.47 2.94
C LEU A 960 39.07 -15.50 3.50
N SER A 961 38.14 -15.08 4.37
CA SER A 961 37.12 -15.98 4.93
C SER A 961 36.20 -16.54 3.86
N THR A 962 35.80 -15.71 2.88
CA THR A 962 34.95 -16.13 1.76
C THR A 962 35.67 -17.12 0.85
N CYS A 963 36.94 -16.88 0.48
CA CYS A 963 37.75 -17.83 -0.28
C CYS A 963 37.89 -19.18 0.44
N CYS A 964 38.22 -19.15 1.74
CA CYS A 964 38.36 -20.37 2.54
C CYS A 964 37.02 -21.11 2.71
N HIS A 965 35.91 -20.39 2.83
CA HIS A 965 34.58 -20.99 2.91
C HIS A 965 34.23 -21.73 1.62
N LEU A 966 34.40 -21.09 0.45
CA LEU A 966 34.13 -21.72 -0.85
C LEU A 966 35.03 -22.93 -1.12
N LEU A 967 36.31 -22.87 -0.74
CA LEU A 967 37.21 -24.02 -0.82
C LEU A 967 36.73 -25.19 0.07
N ARG A 968 36.24 -24.91 1.29
CA ARG A 968 35.65 -25.94 2.16
C ARG A 968 34.39 -26.54 1.55
N CYS A 969 33.53 -25.73 0.92
CA CYS A 969 32.34 -26.20 0.22
C CYS A 969 32.70 -27.15 -0.93
N LEU A 970 33.67 -26.78 -1.77
CA LEU A 970 34.17 -27.66 -2.83
C LEU A 970 34.74 -28.97 -2.26
N GLN A 971 35.47 -28.91 -1.15
CA GLN A 971 36.06 -30.08 -0.49
C GLN A 971 35.03 -31.03 0.12
N ALA A 972 33.90 -30.51 0.58
CA ALA A 972 32.82 -31.31 1.17
C ALA A 972 31.95 -32.02 0.12
N GLY A 973 31.99 -31.58 -1.15
CA GLY A 973 31.16 -32.09 -2.23
C GLY A 973 31.48 -33.51 -2.71
N GLN A 974 30.51 -34.14 -3.37
CA GLN A 974 30.53 -35.57 -3.75
C GLN A 974 31.70 -35.97 -4.67
N PHE A 975 32.11 -35.10 -5.58
CA PHE A 975 33.11 -35.43 -6.62
C PHE A 975 34.56 -35.35 -6.14
N LEU A 976 34.83 -34.69 -5.01
CA LEU A 976 36.20 -34.44 -4.55
C LEU A 976 36.80 -35.62 -3.76
N ARG A 977 35.94 -36.49 -3.19
CA ARG A 977 36.37 -37.72 -2.49
C ARG A 977 37.05 -38.74 -3.40
N CYS A 978 36.86 -38.66 -4.72
CA CYS A 978 37.43 -39.60 -5.69
C CYS A 978 38.67 -39.07 -6.44
N PHE A 979 38.85 -37.75 -6.59
CA PHE A 979 39.81 -37.20 -7.57
C PHE A 979 40.99 -36.40 -6.99
N MET A 980 40.88 -35.79 -5.81
CA MET A 980 42.03 -35.12 -5.18
C MET A 980 43.22 -36.05 -4.88
N PRO A 981 43.04 -37.30 -4.42
CA PRO A 981 44.15 -38.23 -4.25
C PRO A 981 44.91 -38.46 -5.56
N ALA A 982 44.23 -38.52 -6.71
CA ALA A 982 44.84 -38.78 -8.01
C ALA A 982 45.64 -37.60 -8.57
N ILE A 983 45.22 -36.35 -8.28
CA ILE A 983 45.96 -35.14 -8.66
C ILE A 983 47.14 -34.92 -7.71
N PHE A 984 46.97 -35.13 -6.39
CA PHE A 984 48.05 -35.03 -5.41
C PHE A 984 49.12 -36.10 -5.63
N LEU A 985 48.75 -37.35 -5.95
CA LEU A 985 49.68 -38.45 -6.29
C LEU A 985 50.44 -38.23 -7.61
N ARG A 986 49.97 -37.35 -8.49
CA ARG A 986 50.64 -37.02 -9.77
C ARG A 986 51.44 -35.71 -9.72
N LEU A 987 51.13 -34.83 -8.78
CA LEU A 987 51.88 -33.59 -8.52
C LEU A 987 52.98 -33.75 -7.47
N SER A 988 52.91 -34.79 -6.63
CA SER A 988 54.03 -35.28 -5.79
C SER A 988 55.02 -36.08 -6.62
#